data_AF-A0A6G3U155-F1
#
_entry.id   AF-A0A6G3U155-F1
#
_cell.length_a   1.000
_cell.length_b   1.000
_cell.length_c   1.000
_cell.angle_alpha   90.00
_cell.angle_beta   90.00
_cell.angle_gamma   90.00
#
_symmetry.space_group_name_H-M   'P 1'
#
loop_
_entity.id
_entity.type
_entity.pdbx_description
1 polymer ?
#
loop_
_entity_poly.entity_id
_entity_poly.type
_entity_poly.pdbx_seq_one_letter_code
_entity_poly.pdbx_strand_id
1 'polypeptide(L)'
;MPAPEPDPAAVVRAAVERAVDADLGADGRFTDGALTSLDMLRSVRALETVLGTLPKTLLFDHPDCTALAAHLVERFGTAAVLRLADTAPTTGTAPATDTDGSPRAAEPELVPEPAGPAALVVPRSDLADHPELSRLVDEVEQRHGMEAGLAGVSIAPLLFFPSSRDGYLAIGRRGDSVLVWRYTGAPERFTDAAGELLAYCERAGLRLNLLSTEPLTDLAGTPMLATAFGVVQRLEDLATFSLAGGRRSKLRYLVKRFGRHGDNRVEEYVSGSDPETDAAVADLVDRWSEGKQMVNAYVAEARELIRAGKLPDRHRIFLTYRDDRLLSAIVLAALPAENGYLLDVEFYPRDLPLGGLEFSLVEIVRRLAAEGAEVLSFGGSFGVEVTATPNPAEDVRQALAELRSVGIFDEGNYRFKKKFGPVEVPLYLCQPATGRTDAVDLIMMIANSAEDEPGAEDEPGAEGEPGAEGEPGGEGIPADSGAGPGSAPDAGTPHAADSGSGDDDRAAVLARAGHNPVLLDHDRVEHDLLTDSWFERTDSFVTDRMAALAARVADPLRSTTAPPDWLPLPHVSWTASGRAAELRLCRAWPGRRGVVLHNDLFPTWQFALAEAGLRPVRIPRRADGPVEENRDANGKGNGDGDGRLAGLDAALDEYGADVTFVCLELSTNAAGGVPLSLGALRGAARTLRARGIPLVLDATRVVDNALAIADDDGSDLWETVRALLDTADAVTMSLSKDFAVAVGGLVATRRSDLAERLAEDEDTYGRNLGAQQQAVLATALADTEVAGDLVRRRAGHVRALHRRLVEAGA
;
A
#
# COMPACT_ATOMS: atom_id res chain seq x y z
N MET A 1 17.93 -38.98 -26.28
CA MET A 1 16.79 -38.18 -25.83
C MET A 1 17.35 -36.88 -25.29
N PRO A 2 16.88 -35.70 -25.71
CA PRO A 2 17.20 -34.48 -25.00
C PRO A 2 16.62 -34.59 -23.58
N ALA A 3 17.33 -34.05 -22.59
CA ALA A 3 16.80 -33.95 -21.22
C ALA A 3 15.48 -33.15 -21.27
N PRO A 4 14.49 -33.47 -20.42
CA PRO A 4 13.26 -32.69 -20.36
C PRO A 4 13.61 -31.24 -20.03
N GLU A 5 13.08 -30.29 -20.82
CA GLU A 5 13.24 -28.86 -20.51
C GLU A 5 12.66 -28.58 -19.11
N PRO A 6 13.37 -27.81 -18.27
CA PRO A 6 12.90 -27.51 -16.92
C PRO A 6 11.57 -26.74 -16.97
N ASP A 7 10.65 -27.08 -16.07
CA ASP A 7 9.35 -26.41 -15.95
C ASP A 7 9.53 -24.98 -15.40
N PRO A 8 9.11 -23.93 -16.12
CA PRO A 8 9.21 -22.54 -15.64
C PRO A 8 8.52 -22.31 -14.29
N ALA A 9 7.42 -23.02 -13.99
CA ALA A 9 6.73 -22.88 -12.70
C ALA A 9 7.60 -23.41 -11.55
N ALA A 10 8.31 -24.52 -11.76
CA ALA A 10 9.25 -25.07 -10.78
C ALA A 10 10.47 -24.17 -10.59
N VAL A 11 10.96 -23.54 -11.65
CA VAL A 11 12.10 -22.59 -11.59
C VAL A 11 11.72 -21.32 -10.84
N VAL A 12 10.56 -20.74 -11.13
CA VAL A 12 10.04 -19.55 -10.41
C VAL A 12 9.79 -19.88 -8.95
N ARG A 13 9.18 -21.04 -8.66
CA ARG A 13 8.99 -21.51 -7.30
C ARG A 13 10.31 -21.60 -6.54
N ALA A 14 11.32 -22.24 -7.10
CA ALA A 14 12.64 -22.35 -6.47
C ALA A 14 13.31 -20.98 -6.29
N ALA A 15 13.08 -20.02 -7.19
CA ALA A 15 13.59 -18.65 -7.03
C ALA A 15 12.89 -17.91 -5.88
N VAL A 16 11.56 -18.05 -5.75
CA VAL A 16 10.77 -17.44 -4.67
C VAL A 16 11.12 -18.09 -3.33
N GLU A 17 11.12 -19.42 -3.22
CA GLU A 17 11.47 -20.15 -1.99
C GLU A 17 12.88 -19.80 -1.51
N ARG A 18 13.84 -19.65 -2.43
CA ARG A 18 15.20 -19.16 -2.10
C ARG A 18 15.23 -17.72 -1.62
N ALA A 19 14.38 -16.84 -2.18
CA ALA A 19 14.34 -15.43 -1.82
C ALA A 19 13.76 -15.17 -0.41
N VAL A 20 12.90 -16.07 0.05
CA VAL A 20 12.14 -15.93 1.31
C VAL A 20 12.56 -16.93 2.39
N ASP A 21 13.49 -17.84 2.06
CA ASP A 21 13.97 -18.94 2.90
C ASP A 21 12.83 -19.75 3.55
N ALA A 22 11.78 -20.05 2.75
CA ALA A 22 10.63 -20.80 3.19
C ALA A 22 10.07 -21.70 2.07
N ASP A 23 9.56 -22.88 2.45
CA ASP A 23 8.84 -23.78 1.55
C ASP A 23 7.39 -23.30 1.36
N LEU A 24 7.00 -23.08 0.11
CA LEU A 24 5.66 -22.58 -0.24
C LEU A 24 4.57 -23.67 -0.20
N GLY A 25 4.91 -24.92 0.12
CA GLY A 25 3.95 -26.03 0.19
C GLY A 25 3.39 -26.45 -1.17
N ALA A 26 2.63 -27.53 -1.23
CA ALA A 26 2.28 -28.18 -2.52
C ALA A 26 1.44 -27.31 -3.49
N ASP A 27 0.76 -26.28 -2.99
CA ASP A 27 -0.09 -25.37 -3.75
C ASP A 27 0.63 -24.13 -4.28
N GLY A 28 1.82 -23.79 -3.75
CA GLY A 28 2.71 -22.77 -4.30
C GLY A 28 2.12 -21.36 -4.31
N ARG A 29 1.17 -21.09 -3.41
CA ARG A 29 0.46 -19.81 -3.27
C ARG A 29 1.27 -18.82 -2.43
N PHE A 30 1.12 -17.54 -2.74
CA PHE A 30 1.71 -16.43 -1.98
C PHE A 30 0.69 -15.80 -1.03
N THR A 31 -0.61 -15.95 -1.32
CA THR A 31 -1.72 -15.40 -0.53
C THR A 31 -2.11 -16.30 0.65
N ASP A 32 -3.08 -15.88 1.47
CA ASP A 32 -3.61 -16.66 2.61
C ASP A 32 -2.62 -16.92 3.77
N GLY A 33 -1.59 -16.06 3.90
CA GLY A 33 -0.62 -16.13 4.99
C GLY A 33 0.61 -17.00 4.71
N ALA A 34 0.78 -17.49 3.47
CA ALA A 34 1.96 -18.23 3.04
C ALA A 34 3.21 -17.33 2.96
N LEU A 35 3.08 -16.10 2.45
CA LEU A 35 4.14 -15.09 2.42
C LEU A 35 3.67 -13.78 3.05
N THR A 36 4.55 -13.09 3.76
CA THR A 36 4.29 -11.70 4.20
C THR A 36 4.48 -10.73 3.03
N SER A 37 3.94 -9.51 3.13
CA SER A 37 4.18 -8.45 2.14
C SER A 37 5.66 -8.16 1.90
N LEU A 38 6.49 -8.36 2.92
CA LEU A 38 7.94 -8.19 2.83
C LEU A 38 8.60 -9.34 2.07
N ASP A 39 8.14 -10.57 2.27
CA ASP A 39 8.59 -11.75 1.54
C ASP A 39 8.22 -11.64 0.06
N MET A 40 7.02 -11.09 -0.22
CA MET A 40 6.62 -10.78 -1.59
C MET A 40 7.57 -9.77 -2.24
N LEU A 41 7.98 -8.71 -1.53
CA LEU A 41 8.95 -7.74 -2.04
C LEU A 41 10.36 -8.34 -2.23
N ARG A 42 10.82 -9.19 -1.30
CA ARG A 42 12.08 -9.95 -1.45
C ARG A 42 12.05 -10.84 -2.69
N SER A 43 10.93 -11.48 -2.94
CA SER A 43 10.72 -12.33 -4.11
C SER A 43 10.76 -11.51 -5.41
N VAL A 44 10.07 -10.37 -5.46
CA VAL A 44 10.19 -9.45 -6.61
C VAL A 44 11.64 -9.08 -6.84
N ARG A 45 12.37 -8.69 -5.78
CA ARG A 45 13.78 -8.31 -5.87
C ARG A 45 14.66 -9.42 -6.43
N ALA A 46 14.48 -10.65 -5.97
CA ALA A 46 15.23 -11.80 -6.46
C ALA A 46 14.97 -12.05 -7.96
N LEU A 47 13.74 -11.90 -8.41
CA LEU A 47 13.38 -12.03 -9.82
C LEU A 47 13.98 -10.90 -10.68
N GLU A 48 14.02 -9.67 -10.15
CA GLU A 48 14.59 -8.51 -10.84
C GLU A 48 16.08 -8.67 -11.18
N THR A 49 16.83 -9.43 -10.37
CA THR A 49 18.26 -9.66 -10.62
C THR A 49 18.55 -10.34 -11.97
N VAL A 50 17.58 -11.12 -12.49
CA VAL A 50 17.71 -11.86 -13.75
C VAL A 50 16.83 -11.28 -14.84
N LEU A 51 15.67 -10.72 -14.48
CA LEU A 51 14.64 -10.28 -15.44
C LEU A 51 14.58 -8.76 -15.63
N GLY A 52 15.35 -7.98 -14.85
CA GLY A 52 15.28 -6.52 -14.84
C GLY A 52 14.11 -6.00 -14.01
N THR A 53 13.81 -4.70 -14.08
CA THR A 53 12.81 -4.03 -13.23
C THR A 53 11.41 -4.65 -13.33
N LEU A 54 10.78 -4.90 -12.17
CA LEU A 54 9.45 -5.51 -12.04
C LEU A 54 8.53 -4.66 -11.17
N PRO A 55 7.20 -4.72 -11.37
CA PRO A 55 6.24 -4.06 -10.49
C PRO A 55 6.38 -4.57 -9.04
N LYS A 56 6.34 -3.68 -8.05
CA LYS A 56 6.48 -4.10 -6.64
C LYS A 56 5.23 -4.85 -6.14
N THR A 57 4.14 -4.78 -6.90
CA THR A 57 2.88 -5.51 -6.68
C THR A 57 2.85 -6.89 -7.34
N LEU A 58 3.90 -7.31 -8.05
CA LEU A 58 3.88 -8.48 -8.95
C LEU A 58 3.34 -9.77 -8.30
N LEU A 59 3.74 -10.08 -7.07
CA LEU A 59 3.25 -11.28 -6.37
C LEU A 59 1.83 -11.13 -5.79
N PHE A 60 1.34 -9.89 -5.65
CA PHE A 60 -0.08 -9.63 -5.34
C PHE A 60 -0.95 -9.82 -6.59
N ASP A 61 -0.44 -9.43 -7.76
CA ASP A 61 -1.14 -9.54 -9.04
C ASP A 61 -1.17 -10.99 -9.57
N HIS A 62 -0.19 -11.79 -9.19
CA HIS A 62 -0.06 -13.20 -9.57
C HIS A 62 0.12 -14.09 -8.33
N PRO A 63 -0.99 -14.61 -7.76
CA PRO A 63 -1.02 -15.11 -6.38
C PRO A 63 -0.39 -16.49 -6.16
N ASP A 64 0.17 -17.12 -7.20
CA ASP A 64 0.84 -18.41 -7.10
C ASP A 64 1.98 -18.55 -8.13
N CYS A 65 2.88 -19.52 -7.89
CA CYS A 65 4.06 -19.76 -8.73
C CYS A 65 3.71 -20.09 -10.18
N THR A 66 2.54 -20.67 -10.44
CA THR A 66 2.12 -21.05 -11.80
C THR A 66 1.67 -19.82 -12.57
N ALA A 67 0.82 -18.99 -11.97
CA ALA A 67 0.35 -17.73 -12.53
C ALA A 67 1.52 -16.75 -12.73
N LEU A 68 2.43 -16.68 -11.76
CA LEU A 68 3.62 -15.84 -11.84
C LEU A 68 4.55 -16.31 -12.96
N ALA A 69 4.83 -17.61 -13.05
CA ALA A 69 5.66 -18.14 -14.13
C ALA A 69 5.04 -17.92 -15.51
N ALA A 70 3.72 -18.10 -15.66
CA ALA A 70 3.03 -17.82 -16.91
C ALA A 70 3.20 -16.35 -17.33
N HIS A 71 3.01 -15.41 -16.40
CA HIS A 71 3.22 -13.98 -16.67
C HIS A 71 4.67 -13.64 -17.03
N LEU A 72 5.64 -14.18 -16.28
CA LEU A 72 7.06 -13.92 -16.55
C LEU A 72 7.51 -14.53 -17.89
N VAL A 73 7.01 -15.71 -18.25
CA VAL A 73 7.29 -16.35 -19.54
C VAL A 73 6.66 -15.55 -20.68
N GLU A 74 5.44 -15.06 -20.51
CA GLU A 74 4.78 -14.21 -21.51
C GLU A 74 5.56 -12.90 -21.73
N ARG A 75 6.07 -12.30 -20.65
CA ARG A 75 6.75 -11.00 -20.70
C ARG A 75 8.21 -11.07 -21.14
N PHE A 76 8.96 -12.08 -20.70
CA PHE A 76 10.42 -12.17 -20.90
C PHE A 76 10.87 -13.37 -21.74
N GLY A 77 9.95 -14.29 -22.04
CA GLY A 77 10.22 -15.53 -22.75
C GLY A 77 10.76 -16.64 -21.85
N THR A 78 10.47 -17.90 -22.21
CA THR A 78 10.86 -19.09 -21.44
C THR A 78 12.35 -19.14 -21.14
N ALA A 79 13.20 -18.84 -22.12
CA ALA A 79 14.65 -18.88 -21.95
C ALA A 79 15.16 -17.88 -20.89
N ALA A 80 14.52 -16.72 -20.72
CA ALA A 80 14.90 -15.74 -19.70
C ALA A 80 14.46 -16.20 -18.31
N VAL A 81 13.25 -16.75 -18.19
CA VAL A 81 12.73 -17.28 -16.92
C VAL A 81 13.54 -18.48 -16.44
N LEU A 82 13.97 -19.36 -17.35
CA LEU A 82 14.80 -20.51 -16.99
C LEU A 82 16.18 -20.12 -16.44
N ARG A 83 16.71 -18.93 -16.75
CA ARG A 83 17.96 -18.42 -16.14
C ARG A 83 17.83 -18.16 -14.64
N LEU A 84 16.62 -18.06 -14.09
CA LEU A 84 16.41 -18.02 -12.64
C LEU A 84 16.86 -19.31 -11.95
N ALA A 85 17.04 -20.42 -12.68
CA ALA A 85 17.58 -21.65 -12.13
C ALA A 85 19.08 -21.54 -11.79
N ASP A 86 19.82 -20.73 -12.55
CA ASP A 86 21.29 -20.62 -12.47
C ASP A 86 21.80 -19.79 -11.28
N THR A 87 20.90 -19.16 -10.50
CA THR A 87 21.22 -18.44 -9.27
C THR A 87 21.45 -19.40 -8.09
N ALA A 88 22.49 -20.23 -8.18
CA ALA A 88 23.11 -20.86 -7.02
C ALA A 88 24.00 -19.83 -6.27
N PRO A 89 24.31 -20.00 -4.97
CA PRO A 89 25.15 -19.04 -4.26
C PRO A 89 26.58 -19.11 -4.81
N THR A 90 26.91 -18.22 -5.75
CA THR A 90 28.29 -17.98 -6.16
C THR A 90 28.89 -16.96 -5.20
N THR A 91 29.52 -17.46 -4.14
CA THR A 91 30.71 -16.81 -3.57
C THR A 91 31.76 -16.75 -4.68
N GLY A 92 31.86 -15.62 -5.37
CA GLY A 92 32.77 -15.50 -6.49
C GLY A 92 32.52 -14.26 -7.30
N THR A 93 33.23 -13.19 -6.95
CA THR A 93 33.49 -12.03 -7.78
C THR A 93 33.86 -12.49 -9.20
N ALA A 94 33.09 -12.09 -10.21
CA ALA A 94 33.41 -12.31 -11.61
C ALA A 94 33.36 -10.99 -12.39
N PRO A 95 34.23 -10.80 -13.39
CA PRO A 95 34.85 -9.52 -13.69
C PRO A 95 34.06 -8.71 -14.71
N ALA A 96 34.14 -7.39 -14.58
CA ALA A 96 33.70 -6.45 -15.60
C ALA A 96 34.47 -6.70 -16.90
N THR A 97 33.75 -7.01 -17.97
CA THR A 97 34.28 -7.00 -19.34
C THR A 97 34.23 -5.59 -19.89
N ASP A 98 35.42 -5.00 -20.08
CA ASP A 98 35.66 -3.77 -20.82
C ASP A 98 35.35 -3.91 -22.32
N THR A 99 34.54 -2.99 -22.85
CA THR A 99 34.62 -2.51 -24.24
C THR A 99 34.10 -1.07 -24.27
N ASP A 100 34.96 -0.06 -24.37
CA ASP A 100 35.50 0.45 -25.64
C ASP A 100 36.28 1.76 -25.40
N GLY A 101 37.30 1.99 -26.22
CA GLY A 101 38.35 2.98 -25.98
C GLY A 101 37.95 4.44 -26.24
N SER A 102 38.32 5.32 -25.31
CA SER A 102 38.56 6.74 -25.55
C SER A 102 39.55 7.30 -24.52
N PRO A 103 40.36 8.32 -24.87
CA PRO A 103 41.62 8.57 -24.21
C PRO A 103 41.45 9.09 -22.79
N ARG A 104 42.28 8.55 -21.89
CA ARG A 104 42.58 8.99 -20.53
C ARG A 104 42.43 10.53 -20.39
N ALA A 105 41.34 10.96 -19.77
CA ALA A 105 41.23 12.30 -19.19
C ALA A 105 42.06 12.33 -17.90
N ALA A 106 42.68 13.48 -17.65
CA ALA A 106 43.73 13.70 -16.65
C ALA A 106 43.40 13.17 -15.25
N GLU A 107 44.44 12.68 -14.56
CA GLU A 107 44.43 12.33 -13.14
C GLU A 107 43.79 13.48 -12.33
N PRO A 108 42.76 13.22 -11.50
CA PRO A 108 42.31 14.22 -10.56
C PRO A 108 43.42 14.45 -9.52
N GLU A 109 43.79 15.72 -9.40
CA GLU A 109 44.77 16.23 -8.45
C GLU A 109 44.36 15.83 -7.02
N LEU A 110 45.22 15.08 -6.33
CA LEU A 110 45.04 14.64 -4.95
C LEU A 110 44.82 15.86 -4.04
N VAL A 111 43.61 16.00 -3.52
CA VAL A 111 43.31 16.91 -2.41
C VAL A 111 44.12 16.44 -1.19
N PRO A 112 44.83 17.33 -0.46
CA PRO A 112 45.67 16.90 0.65
C PRO A 112 44.81 16.29 1.77
N GLU A 113 45.26 15.16 2.32
CA GLU A 113 44.61 14.57 3.50
C GLU A 113 44.63 15.55 4.68
N PRO A 114 43.49 15.77 5.36
CA PRO A 114 43.46 16.60 6.54
C PRO A 114 44.16 15.88 7.70
N ALA A 115 45.07 16.59 8.35
CA ALA A 115 45.71 16.17 9.58
C ALA A 115 44.70 16.21 10.75
N GLY A 116 43.96 15.11 10.93
CA GLY A 116 43.01 14.87 12.02
C GLY A 116 42.79 13.37 12.24
N PRO A 117 42.19 12.94 13.37
CA PRO A 117 41.84 11.54 13.56
C PRO A 117 40.86 11.10 12.47
N ALA A 118 41.09 9.94 11.86
CA ALA A 118 40.23 9.41 10.80
C ALA A 118 38.78 9.24 11.29
N ALA A 119 37.83 9.37 10.37
CA ALA A 119 36.44 8.98 10.59
C ALA A 119 36.35 7.49 10.97
N LEU A 120 35.45 7.14 11.89
CA LEU A 120 35.31 5.76 12.39
C LEU A 120 33.87 5.29 12.31
N VAL A 121 33.68 4.01 12.02
CA VAL A 121 32.41 3.30 12.21
C VAL A 121 32.58 2.33 13.37
N VAL A 122 31.69 2.40 14.35
CA VAL A 122 31.73 1.58 15.56
C VAL A 122 30.35 0.96 15.79
N PRO A 123 30.23 -0.36 15.96
CA PRO A 123 28.99 -0.98 16.42
C PRO A 123 28.56 -0.44 17.77
N ARG A 124 27.27 -0.17 17.95
CA ARG A 124 26.74 0.40 19.19
C ARG A 124 26.92 -0.56 20.39
N SER A 125 26.98 -1.87 20.13
CA SER A 125 27.34 -2.91 21.10
C SER A 125 28.75 -2.74 21.68
N ASP A 126 29.68 -2.23 20.87
CA ASP A 126 31.10 -2.15 21.18
C ASP A 126 31.47 -0.80 21.80
N LEU A 127 30.50 0.12 21.93
CA LEU A 127 30.71 1.45 22.48
C LEU A 127 31.25 1.41 23.91
N ALA A 128 30.91 0.36 24.68
CA ALA A 128 31.44 0.12 26.02
C ALA A 128 32.97 -0.07 26.05
N ASP A 129 33.54 -0.60 24.97
CA ASP A 129 34.98 -0.81 24.81
C ASP A 129 35.70 0.46 24.31
N HIS A 130 34.95 1.52 24.01
CA HIS A 130 35.45 2.83 23.60
C HIS A 130 35.01 3.95 24.57
N PRO A 131 35.62 4.09 25.76
CA PRO A 131 35.16 5.02 26.80
C PRO A 131 35.11 6.50 26.35
N GLU A 132 36.00 6.91 25.45
CA GLU A 132 36.01 8.28 24.92
C GLU A 132 34.83 8.53 23.97
N LEU A 133 34.47 7.54 23.14
CA LEU A 133 33.33 7.63 22.23
C LEU A 133 32.01 7.48 22.97
N SER A 134 31.95 6.63 23.99
CA SER A 134 30.79 6.53 24.89
C SER A 134 30.48 7.88 25.54
N ARG A 135 31.50 8.56 26.09
CA ARG A 135 31.33 9.91 26.66
C ARG A 135 30.89 10.92 25.62
N LEU A 136 31.45 10.86 24.42
CA LEU A 136 31.03 11.74 23.33
C LEU A 136 29.54 11.53 22.98
N VAL A 137 29.11 10.28 22.83
CA VAL A 137 27.70 9.95 22.56
C VAL A 137 26.81 10.50 23.67
N ASP A 138 27.15 10.27 24.94
CA ASP A 138 26.37 10.78 26.08
C ASP A 138 26.29 12.32 26.07
N GLU A 139 27.41 13.01 25.86
CA GLU A 139 27.45 14.48 25.81
C GLU A 139 26.67 15.06 24.64
N VAL A 140 26.80 14.48 23.45
CA VAL A 140 26.12 14.95 22.25
C VAL A 140 24.63 14.60 22.30
N GLU A 141 24.25 13.42 22.79
CA GLU A 141 22.85 13.08 23.04
C GLU A 141 22.24 14.03 24.07
N GLN A 142 22.93 14.35 25.17
CA GLN A 142 22.40 15.30 26.14
C GLN A 142 22.16 16.70 25.56
N ARG A 143 22.99 17.15 24.61
CA ARG A 143 22.88 18.50 24.01
C ARG A 143 21.99 18.57 22.78
N HIS A 144 21.95 17.50 21.97
CA HIS A 144 21.36 17.48 20.63
C HIS A 144 20.44 16.26 20.39
N GLY A 145 20.22 15.46 21.42
CA GLY A 145 19.36 14.28 21.40
C GLY A 145 17.89 14.63 21.19
N MET A 146 17.38 14.34 20.00
CA MET A 146 15.95 14.37 19.67
C MET A 146 15.39 12.94 19.57
N GLU A 147 14.37 12.70 18.74
CA GLU A 147 13.65 11.44 18.43
C GLU A 147 14.49 10.14 18.52
N ALA A 148 14.82 9.65 19.71
CA ALA A 148 15.66 8.46 19.96
C ALA A 148 14.85 7.41 20.74
N GLY A 149 14.06 6.63 20.00
CA GLY A 149 13.30 5.50 20.53
C GLY A 149 14.04 4.16 20.42
N LEU A 150 13.48 3.11 20.99
CA LEU A 150 13.97 1.73 20.89
C LEU A 150 14.11 1.26 19.43
N ALA A 151 13.23 1.71 18.53
CA ALA A 151 13.29 1.38 17.10
C ALA A 151 14.60 1.84 16.42
N GLY A 152 15.18 2.96 16.85
CA GLY A 152 16.40 3.50 16.24
C GLY A 152 17.64 2.64 16.49
N VAL A 153 17.63 1.85 17.57
CA VAL A 153 18.76 0.97 17.94
C VAL A 153 18.84 -0.23 17.00
N SER A 154 17.70 -0.84 16.65
CA SER A 154 17.67 -1.98 15.72
C SER A 154 17.92 -1.54 14.28
N ILE A 155 17.34 -0.41 13.84
CA ILE A 155 17.45 0.07 12.44
C ILE A 155 18.87 0.57 12.14
N ALA A 156 19.52 1.20 13.11
CA ALA A 156 20.84 1.79 12.95
C ALA A 156 21.81 1.35 14.07
N PRO A 157 22.29 0.09 14.02
CA PRO A 157 23.15 -0.47 15.07
C PRO A 157 24.59 0.04 14.99
N LEU A 158 24.98 0.76 13.93
CA LEU A 158 26.33 1.31 13.77
C LEU A 158 26.33 2.82 14.00
N LEU A 159 27.44 3.33 14.54
CA LEU A 159 27.69 4.76 14.70
C LEU A 159 28.88 5.18 13.85
N PHE A 160 28.65 6.12 12.94
CA PHE A 160 29.71 6.80 12.22
C PHE A 160 30.08 8.11 12.95
N PHE A 161 31.35 8.24 13.28
CA PHE A 161 31.94 9.42 13.90
C PHE A 161 32.78 10.18 12.86
N PRO A 162 32.40 11.42 12.52
CA PRO A 162 33.24 12.27 11.66
C PRO A 162 34.57 12.59 12.34
N SER A 163 35.55 13.01 11.54
CA SER A 163 36.90 13.36 11.98
C SER A 163 36.91 14.47 13.05
N SER A 164 35.91 15.37 13.01
CA SER A 164 35.70 16.46 13.96
C SER A 164 35.34 16.01 15.39
N ARG A 165 34.74 14.82 15.55
CA ARG A 165 34.26 14.28 16.83
C ARG A 165 33.32 15.23 17.60
N ASP A 166 32.50 15.99 16.89
CA ASP A 166 31.50 16.92 17.45
C ASP A 166 30.04 16.43 17.30
N GLY A 167 29.85 15.27 16.69
CA GLY A 167 28.57 14.60 16.51
C GLY A 167 28.75 13.16 16.03
N TYR A 168 27.64 12.48 15.73
CA TYR A 168 27.67 11.16 15.11
C TYR A 168 26.44 10.93 14.20
N LEU A 169 26.58 9.99 13.27
CA LEU A 169 25.51 9.50 12.40
C LEU A 169 25.17 8.06 12.81
N ALA A 170 23.93 7.81 13.21
CA ALA A 170 23.43 6.46 13.42
C ALA A 170 23.08 5.86 12.06
N ILE A 171 23.77 4.77 11.71
CA ILE A 171 23.65 4.14 10.39
C ILE A 171 23.26 2.66 10.49
N GLY A 172 22.39 2.24 9.59
CA GLY A 172 22.14 0.85 9.25
C GLY A 172 22.87 0.48 7.98
N ARG A 173 23.31 -0.77 7.86
CA ARG A 173 23.94 -1.28 6.64
C ARG A 173 23.26 -2.59 6.24
N ARG A 174 23.00 -2.75 4.95
CA ARG A 174 22.51 -4.00 4.35
C ARG A 174 23.14 -4.16 2.97
N GLY A 175 23.95 -5.19 2.79
CA GLY A 175 24.77 -5.36 1.59
C GLY A 175 25.68 -4.15 1.35
N ASP A 176 25.55 -3.54 0.17
CA ASP A 176 26.26 -2.34 -0.24
C ASP A 176 25.50 -1.04 0.09
N SER A 177 24.33 -1.10 0.71
CA SER A 177 23.52 0.08 1.06
C SER A 177 23.72 0.52 2.50
N VAL A 178 23.89 1.82 2.70
CA VAL A 178 23.99 2.48 4.00
C VAL A 178 22.80 3.43 4.17
N LEU A 179 22.06 3.28 5.26
CA LEU A 179 20.95 4.15 5.63
C LEU A 179 21.35 4.93 6.88
N VAL A 180 21.46 6.24 6.76
CA VAL A 180 21.53 7.13 7.91
C VAL A 180 20.12 7.30 8.43
N TRP A 181 19.84 6.64 9.56
CA TRP A 181 18.58 6.81 10.28
C TRP A 181 18.49 8.20 10.90
N ARG A 182 19.61 8.70 11.42
CA ARG A 182 19.66 9.96 12.13
C ARG A 182 21.09 10.52 12.29
N TYR A 183 21.18 11.85 12.29
CA TYR A 183 22.32 12.59 12.81
C TYR A 183 22.04 13.14 14.22
N THR A 184 23.06 13.14 15.09
CA THR A 184 23.01 13.76 16.41
C THR A 184 24.26 14.63 16.59
N GLY A 185 24.06 15.94 16.69
CA GLY A 185 25.11 16.95 16.75
C GLY A 185 24.57 18.34 16.40
N ALA A 186 25.46 19.34 16.32
CA ALA A 186 25.07 20.69 15.93
C ALA A 186 24.55 20.71 14.47
N PRO A 187 23.38 21.33 14.17
CA PRO A 187 22.81 21.33 12.82
C PRO A 187 23.75 21.85 11.73
N GLU A 188 24.53 22.87 12.03
CA GLU A 188 25.52 23.46 11.13
C GLU A 188 26.67 22.53 10.75
N ARG A 189 26.84 21.41 11.47
CA ARG A 189 27.86 20.38 11.22
C ARG A 189 27.33 19.17 10.47
N PHE A 190 26.02 19.10 10.24
CA PHE A 190 25.40 17.97 9.57
C PHE A 190 25.98 17.73 8.17
N THR A 191 26.08 18.78 7.36
CA THR A 191 26.60 18.68 5.97
C THR A 191 28.05 18.22 5.93
N ASP A 192 28.89 18.68 6.86
CA ASP A 192 30.29 18.27 6.98
C ASP A 192 30.37 16.76 7.32
N ALA A 193 29.63 16.33 8.35
CA ALA A 193 29.61 14.94 8.80
C ALA A 193 29.03 13.98 7.75
N ALA A 194 27.92 14.36 7.10
CA ALA A 194 27.29 13.59 6.03
C ALA A 194 28.19 13.55 4.78
N GLY A 195 28.93 14.62 4.48
CA GLY A 195 29.93 14.66 3.41
C GLY A 195 31.11 13.72 3.67
N GLU A 196 31.60 13.64 4.91
CA GLU A 196 32.62 12.66 5.27
C GLU A 196 32.11 11.21 5.14
N LEU A 197 30.86 10.94 5.54
CA LEU A 197 30.25 9.63 5.35
C LEU A 197 30.03 9.30 3.87
N LEU A 198 29.66 10.27 3.03
CA LEU A 198 29.57 10.10 1.58
C LEU A 198 30.93 9.66 1.01
N ALA A 199 32.01 10.38 1.35
CA ALA A 199 33.36 10.02 0.89
C ALA A 199 33.81 8.65 1.42
N TYR A 200 33.42 8.28 2.64
CA TYR A 200 33.63 6.94 3.18
C TYR A 200 32.89 5.87 2.35
N CYS A 201 31.61 6.11 2.03
CA CYS A 201 30.81 5.20 1.24
C CYS A 201 31.40 5.02 -0.16
N GLU A 202 31.81 6.11 -0.83
CA GLU A 202 32.43 6.06 -2.15
C GLU A 202 33.71 5.22 -2.16
N ARG A 203 34.60 5.40 -1.18
CA ARG A 203 35.84 4.59 -1.06
C ARG A 203 35.56 3.12 -0.81
N ALA A 204 34.48 2.82 -0.08
CA ALA A 204 34.10 1.46 0.28
C ALA A 204 33.16 0.79 -0.76
N GLY A 205 32.79 1.49 -1.84
CA GLY A 205 31.84 0.99 -2.83
C GLY A 205 30.41 0.85 -2.28
N LEU A 206 30.03 1.69 -1.30
CA LEU A 206 28.72 1.68 -0.66
C LEU A 206 27.81 2.79 -1.20
N ARG A 207 26.51 2.58 -1.13
CA ARG A 207 25.44 3.49 -1.58
C ARG A 207 24.80 4.19 -0.38
N LEU A 208 24.98 5.51 -0.29
CA LEU A 208 24.48 6.32 0.81
C LEU A 208 23.00 6.69 0.64
N ASN A 209 22.23 6.61 1.73
CA ASN A 209 20.84 7.05 1.82
C ASN A 209 20.66 7.79 3.15
N LEU A 210 20.01 8.96 3.12
CA LEU A 210 19.90 9.84 4.28
C LEU A 210 18.43 10.14 4.57
N LEU A 211 17.96 9.88 5.79
CA LEU A 211 16.72 10.48 6.27
C LEU A 211 17.01 11.89 6.81
N SER A 212 16.29 12.87 6.28
CA SER A 212 16.49 14.29 6.60
C SER A 212 15.16 15.00 6.79
N THR A 213 15.10 15.98 7.67
CA THR A 213 13.96 16.89 7.80
C THR A 213 13.99 18.04 6.78
N GLU A 214 15.08 18.15 6.02
CA GLU A 214 15.29 19.14 4.98
C GLU A 214 15.59 18.47 3.63
N PRO A 215 15.08 18.99 2.50
CA PRO A 215 15.36 18.44 1.18
C PRO A 215 16.77 18.83 0.74
N LEU A 216 17.68 17.85 0.67
CA LEU A 216 19.05 18.07 0.20
C LEU A 216 19.11 18.01 -1.33
N THR A 217 19.68 19.06 -1.94
CA THR A 217 19.92 19.12 -3.39
C THR A 217 21.40 18.91 -3.76
N ASP A 218 22.30 19.10 -2.81
CA ASP A 218 23.75 18.90 -2.95
C ASP A 218 24.32 18.44 -1.61
N LEU A 219 25.34 17.58 -1.65
CA LEU A 219 26.13 17.18 -0.50
C LEU A 219 27.60 17.07 -0.91
N ALA A 220 28.46 17.95 -0.37
CA ALA A 220 29.88 17.99 -0.69
C ALA A 220 30.19 18.08 -2.21
N GLY A 221 29.35 18.78 -2.98
CA GLY A 221 29.49 18.91 -4.44
C GLY A 221 28.90 17.73 -5.24
N THR A 222 28.33 16.73 -4.57
CA THR A 222 27.59 15.64 -5.19
C THR A 222 26.12 16.01 -5.29
N PRO A 223 25.52 16.01 -6.50
CA PRO A 223 24.10 16.25 -6.67
C PRO A 223 23.26 15.22 -5.91
N MET A 224 22.29 15.70 -5.13
CA MET A 224 21.38 14.87 -4.36
C MET A 224 19.96 14.96 -4.92
N LEU A 225 19.17 13.91 -4.73
CA LEU A 225 17.72 13.87 -4.92
C LEU A 225 17.06 13.76 -3.56
N ALA A 226 15.94 14.45 -3.37
CA ALA A 226 15.18 14.42 -2.12
C ALA A 226 13.74 14.01 -2.42
N THR A 227 13.34 12.83 -1.94
CA THR A 227 12.01 12.26 -2.15
C THR A 227 11.21 12.36 -0.85
N ALA A 228 9.96 12.84 -0.92
CA ALA A 228 9.09 12.89 0.25
C ALA A 228 8.85 11.47 0.78
N PHE A 229 9.23 11.24 2.04
CA PHE A 229 9.26 9.91 2.62
C PHE A 229 8.29 9.75 3.80
N GLY A 230 7.95 10.85 4.49
CA GLY A 230 6.98 10.82 5.57
C GLY A 230 6.91 12.11 6.36
N VAL A 231 6.44 12.01 7.60
CA VAL A 231 6.39 13.12 8.56
C VAL A 231 6.76 12.67 9.96
N VAL A 232 7.31 13.56 10.76
CA VAL A 232 7.29 13.47 12.23
C VAL A 232 6.18 14.37 12.75
N GLN A 233 5.33 13.85 13.62
CA GLN A 233 4.17 14.57 14.15
C GLN A 233 4.39 14.93 15.62
N ARG A 234 4.46 16.21 15.95
CA ARG A 234 4.77 16.71 17.30
C ARG A 234 3.62 17.52 17.88
N LEU A 235 3.28 17.29 19.15
CA LEU A 235 2.56 18.26 19.94
C LEU A 235 3.57 19.20 20.59
N GLU A 236 3.51 20.46 20.22
CA GLU A 236 4.30 21.54 20.83
C GLU A 236 3.42 22.35 21.78
N ASP A 237 4.04 22.97 22.78
CA ASP A 237 3.39 23.76 23.82
C ASP A 237 2.24 22.98 24.48
N LEU A 238 2.58 21.85 25.13
CA LEU A 238 1.60 20.97 25.76
C LEU A 238 0.71 21.70 26.78
N ALA A 239 1.18 22.80 27.39
CA ALA A 239 0.40 23.63 28.30
C ALA A 239 -0.85 24.24 27.63
N THR A 240 -0.81 24.47 26.32
CA THR A 240 -1.96 24.97 25.54
C THR A 240 -2.82 23.86 24.95
N PHE A 241 -2.41 22.59 25.08
CA PHE A 241 -3.17 21.47 24.56
C PHE A 241 -4.56 21.42 25.20
N SER A 242 -5.58 21.44 24.34
CA SER A 242 -6.97 21.40 24.78
C SER A 242 -7.83 20.62 23.81
N LEU A 243 -8.78 19.86 24.37
CA LEU A 243 -9.86 19.23 23.61
C LEU A 243 -10.94 20.23 23.18
N ALA A 244 -10.89 21.48 23.63
CA ALA A 244 -11.83 22.52 23.24
C ALA A 244 -11.65 22.94 21.78
N GLY A 245 -12.72 23.49 21.19
CA GLY A 245 -12.71 23.98 19.80
C GLY A 245 -13.04 22.94 18.73
N GLY A 246 -13.11 23.42 17.47
CA GLY A 246 -13.55 22.62 16.32
C GLY A 246 -12.51 21.63 15.80
N ARG A 247 -11.21 21.99 15.83
CA ARG A 247 -10.13 21.18 15.21
C ARG A 247 -9.95 19.79 15.82
N ARG A 248 -10.35 19.57 17.09
CA ARG A 248 -10.21 18.29 17.82
C ARG A 248 -11.57 17.68 18.21
N SER A 249 -12.62 17.95 17.44
CA SER A 249 -13.98 17.44 17.69
C SER A 249 -14.05 15.92 17.74
N LYS A 250 -13.38 15.25 16.78
CA LYS A 250 -13.27 13.79 16.70
C LYS A 250 -12.54 13.21 17.91
N LEU A 251 -11.37 13.75 18.25
CA LEU A 251 -10.62 13.31 19.43
C LEU A 251 -11.45 13.44 20.71
N ARG A 252 -12.10 14.61 20.89
CA ARG A 252 -12.99 14.85 22.04
C ARG A 252 -14.16 13.87 22.11
N TYR A 253 -14.76 13.51 20.97
CA TYR A 253 -15.82 12.52 20.91
C TYR A 253 -15.32 11.14 21.36
N LEU A 254 -14.17 10.68 20.84
CA LEU A 254 -13.59 9.38 21.15
C LEU A 254 -13.23 9.25 22.63
N VAL A 255 -12.55 10.26 23.19
CA VAL A 255 -12.22 10.34 24.62
C VAL A 255 -13.48 10.28 25.49
N LYS A 256 -14.52 11.06 25.13
CA LYS A 256 -15.79 11.06 25.87
C LYS A 256 -16.55 9.73 25.75
N ARG A 257 -16.52 9.08 24.59
CA ARG A 257 -17.18 7.80 24.36
C ARG A 257 -16.52 6.71 25.19
N PHE A 258 -15.20 6.65 25.19
CA PHE A 258 -14.45 5.69 25.98
C PHE A 258 -14.69 5.90 27.49
N GLY A 259 -14.56 7.14 27.97
CA GLY A 259 -14.72 7.48 29.39
C GLY A 259 -16.14 7.34 29.96
N ARG A 260 -17.17 7.02 29.14
CA ARG A 260 -18.55 6.79 29.62
C ARG A 260 -18.77 5.40 30.21
N HIS A 261 -17.84 4.46 29.99
CA HIS A 261 -18.04 3.05 30.32
C HIS A 261 -16.94 2.57 31.26
N GLY A 262 -17.34 2.04 32.43
CA GLY A 262 -16.42 1.54 33.45
C GLY A 262 -15.63 2.65 34.14
N ASP A 263 -14.88 2.28 35.17
CA ASP A 263 -13.89 3.15 35.79
C ASP A 263 -12.59 3.10 34.97
N ASN A 264 -12.22 4.22 34.34
CA ASN A 264 -11.06 4.29 33.45
C ASN A 264 -9.98 5.15 34.10
N ARG A 265 -8.77 4.61 34.25
CA ARG A 265 -7.61 5.31 34.83
C ARG A 265 -6.36 5.11 34.00
N VAL A 266 -5.48 6.11 34.01
CA VAL A 266 -4.16 6.08 33.39
C VAL A 266 -3.15 6.37 34.48
N GLU A 267 -2.22 5.45 34.69
CA GLU A 267 -1.21 5.53 35.74
C GLU A 267 0.18 5.41 35.16
N GLU A 268 1.13 6.11 35.77
CA GLU A 268 2.54 5.90 35.46
C GLU A 268 3.05 4.72 36.28
N TYR A 269 3.78 3.84 35.61
CA TYR A 269 4.39 2.66 36.17
C TYR A 269 5.91 2.73 35.99
N VAL A 270 6.63 2.37 37.05
CA VAL A 270 8.09 2.29 37.06
C VAL A 270 8.47 0.84 36.81
N SER A 271 9.17 0.54 35.71
CA SER A 271 9.62 -0.82 35.40
C SER A 271 10.46 -1.39 36.54
N GLY A 272 10.22 -2.64 36.91
CA GLY A 272 10.92 -3.30 38.03
C GLY A 272 10.36 -2.97 39.42
N SER A 273 9.34 -2.10 39.52
CA SER A 273 8.71 -1.77 40.81
C SER A 273 7.76 -2.86 41.33
N ASP A 274 7.20 -3.67 40.42
CA ASP A 274 6.32 -4.79 40.75
C ASP A 274 6.44 -5.89 39.68
N PRO A 275 7.02 -7.06 40.02
CA PRO A 275 7.19 -8.15 39.06
C PRO A 275 5.89 -8.69 38.45
N GLU A 276 4.76 -8.61 39.16
CA GLU A 276 3.47 -9.05 38.61
C GLU A 276 2.99 -8.12 37.49
N THR A 277 3.13 -6.80 37.69
CA THR A 277 2.82 -5.81 36.66
C THR A 277 3.79 -5.89 35.48
N ASP A 278 5.10 -6.06 35.70
CA ASP A 278 6.08 -6.27 34.62
C ASP A 278 5.69 -7.48 33.75
N ALA A 279 5.30 -8.60 34.37
CA ALA A 279 4.81 -9.79 33.67
C ALA A 279 3.50 -9.51 32.91
N ALA A 280 2.55 -8.79 33.51
CA ALA A 280 1.28 -8.46 32.85
C ALA A 280 1.45 -7.54 31.63
N VAL A 281 2.42 -6.64 31.66
CA VAL A 281 2.77 -5.79 30.51
C VAL A 281 3.45 -6.64 29.43
N ALA A 282 4.38 -7.53 29.78
CA ALA A 282 4.97 -8.46 28.82
C ALA A 282 3.91 -9.36 28.14
N ASP A 283 2.96 -9.91 28.89
CA ASP A 283 1.84 -10.69 28.35
C ASP A 283 0.91 -9.84 27.45
N LEU A 284 0.80 -8.54 27.71
CA LEU A 284 0.08 -7.62 26.83
C LEU A 284 0.84 -7.40 25.51
N VAL A 285 2.17 -7.31 25.54
CA VAL A 285 3.01 -7.23 24.33
C VAL A 285 2.83 -8.49 23.48
N ASP A 286 2.83 -9.66 24.12
CA ASP A 286 2.61 -10.95 23.45
C ASP A 286 1.23 -10.96 22.76
N ARG A 287 0.15 -10.59 23.47
CA ARG A 287 -1.21 -10.50 22.89
C ARG A 287 -1.36 -9.43 21.81
N TRP A 288 -0.63 -8.33 21.90
CA TRP A 288 -0.60 -7.32 20.83
C TRP A 288 0.11 -7.85 19.58
N SER A 289 1.05 -8.77 19.76
CA SER A 289 1.80 -9.43 18.68
C SER A 289 0.99 -10.56 18.02
N GLU A 290 0.03 -11.15 18.72
CA GLU A 290 -0.79 -12.26 18.23
C GLU A 290 -1.51 -11.96 16.90
N GLY A 291 -1.24 -12.82 15.92
CA GLY A 291 -1.81 -12.79 14.58
C GLY A 291 -1.37 -11.60 13.71
N LYS A 292 -0.31 -10.88 14.11
CA LYS A 292 0.41 -9.98 13.20
C LYS A 292 1.36 -10.83 12.36
N GLN A 293 1.39 -10.58 11.06
CA GLN A 293 2.26 -11.30 10.13
C GLN A 293 3.74 -11.05 10.40
N MET A 294 4.09 -9.90 10.97
CA MET A 294 5.46 -9.54 11.36
C MET A 294 5.43 -8.57 12.54
N VAL A 295 6.42 -8.68 13.42
CA VAL A 295 6.63 -7.81 14.56
C VAL A 295 8.11 -7.40 14.55
N ASN A 296 8.38 -6.09 14.67
CA ASN A 296 9.74 -5.57 14.62
C ASN A 296 10.60 -6.11 15.78
N ALA A 297 11.89 -6.34 15.54
CA ALA A 297 12.82 -6.92 16.53
C ALA A 297 12.86 -6.16 17.87
N TYR A 298 12.75 -4.82 17.83
CA TYR A 298 12.73 -3.99 19.04
C TYR A 298 11.54 -4.27 19.97
N VAL A 299 10.44 -4.85 19.46
CA VAL A 299 9.28 -5.21 20.30
C VAL A 299 9.63 -6.38 21.22
N ALA A 300 10.39 -7.37 20.72
CA ALA A 300 10.87 -8.47 21.54
C ALA A 300 11.87 -7.98 22.59
N GLU A 301 12.75 -7.05 22.22
CA GLU A 301 13.67 -6.41 23.16
C GLU A 301 12.92 -5.61 24.24
N ALA A 302 11.96 -4.76 23.85
CA ALA A 302 11.11 -4.02 24.77
C ALA A 302 10.37 -4.94 25.74
N ARG A 303 9.84 -6.05 25.21
CA ARG A 303 9.16 -7.10 26.00
C ARG A 303 10.10 -7.69 27.06
N GLU A 304 11.32 -8.08 26.68
CA GLU A 304 12.29 -8.64 27.63
C GLU A 304 12.80 -7.62 28.64
N LEU A 305 13.06 -6.38 28.23
CA LEU A 305 13.47 -5.30 29.13
C LEU A 305 12.39 -4.99 30.17
N ILE A 306 11.13 -4.89 29.76
CA ILE A 306 10.00 -4.67 30.67
C ILE A 306 9.84 -5.86 31.60
N ARG A 307 9.83 -7.08 31.07
CA ARG A 307 9.68 -8.31 31.87
C ARG A 307 10.79 -8.48 32.91
N ALA A 308 12.01 -8.07 32.58
CA ALA A 308 13.15 -8.12 33.48
C ALA A 308 13.19 -6.96 34.48
N GLY A 309 12.30 -5.97 34.37
CA GLY A 309 12.33 -4.76 35.18
C GLY A 309 13.56 -3.89 34.91
N LYS A 310 14.07 -3.92 33.67
CA LYS A 310 15.35 -3.30 33.26
C LYS A 310 15.18 -2.25 32.17
N LEU A 311 13.96 -1.75 31.96
CA LEU A 311 13.76 -0.67 31.02
C LEU A 311 14.58 0.57 31.45
N PRO A 312 15.39 1.18 30.57
CA PRO A 312 16.29 2.27 30.98
C PRO A 312 15.53 3.47 31.56
N ASP A 313 16.10 4.12 32.58
CA ASP A 313 15.51 5.24 33.35
C ASP A 313 15.00 6.43 32.49
N ARG A 314 15.50 6.56 31.26
CA ARG A 314 15.00 7.55 30.28
C ARG A 314 13.60 7.24 29.75
N HIS A 315 13.04 6.07 30.04
CA HIS A 315 11.71 5.67 29.62
C HIS A 315 10.68 5.77 30.74
N ARG A 316 9.45 6.11 30.38
CA ARG A 316 8.29 6.17 31.28
C ARG A 316 7.20 5.27 30.73
N ILE A 317 6.59 4.44 31.57
CA ILE A 317 5.51 3.54 31.17
C ILE A 317 4.19 4.09 31.70
N PHE A 318 3.18 4.19 30.85
CA PHE A 318 1.83 4.57 31.22
C PHE A 318 0.86 3.43 30.95
N LEU A 319 0.16 2.99 31.99
CA LEU A 319 -0.77 1.88 31.95
C LEU A 319 -2.20 2.39 32.03
N THR A 320 -3.04 1.93 31.11
CA THR A 320 -4.47 2.27 31.09
C THR A 320 -5.28 1.09 31.57
N TYR A 321 -6.14 1.32 32.56
CA TYR A 321 -7.03 0.32 33.12
C TYR A 321 -8.50 0.69 32.88
N ARG A 322 -9.34 -0.35 32.78
CA ARG A 322 -10.79 -0.25 32.94
C ARG A 322 -11.27 -1.29 33.91
N ASP A 323 -11.97 -0.88 34.98
CA ASP A 323 -12.50 -1.80 36.00
C ASP A 323 -11.40 -2.79 36.46
N ASP A 324 -10.21 -2.24 36.76
CA ASP A 324 -8.96 -2.93 37.12
C ASP A 324 -8.37 -3.90 36.09
N ARG A 325 -8.95 -4.01 34.89
CA ARG A 325 -8.35 -4.74 33.76
C ARG A 325 -7.38 -3.84 33.00
N LEU A 326 -6.14 -4.29 32.83
CA LEU A 326 -5.14 -3.65 31.98
C LEU A 326 -5.57 -3.69 30.50
N LEU A 327 -5.63 -2.52 29.87
CA LEU A 327 -6.08 -2.33 28.49
C LEU A 327 -4.96 -1.90 27.54
N SER A 328 -4.01 -1.08 27.99
CA SER A 328 -2.89 -0.67 27.17
C SER A 328 -1.67 -0.29 28.00
N ALA A 329 -0.49 -0.40 27.41
CA ALA A 329 0.76 0.13 27.92
C ALA A 329 1.38 1.05 26.86
N ILE A 330 1.70 2.29 27.23
CA ILE A 330 2.36 3.28 26.36
C ILE A 330 3.70 3.62 26.98
N VAL A 331 4.77 3.44 26.22
CA VAL A 331 6.13 3.75 26.65
C VAL A 331 6.58 5.04 25.97
N LEU A 332 7.02 6.00 26.79
CA LEU A 332 7.62 7.24 26.33
C LEU A 332 9.12 7.21 26.56
N ALA A 333 9.92 7.73 25.63
CA ALA A 333 11.34 7.99 25.80
C ALA A 333 11.58 9.50 25.97
N ALA A 334 12.42 9.90 26.92
CA ALA A 334 12.81 11.31 27.09
C ALA A 334 13.54 11.83 25.84
N LEU A 335 13.28 13.09 25.47
CA LEU A 335 14.04 13.83 24.46
C LEU A 335 15.15 14.61 25.19
N PRO A 336 16.43 14.18 25.18
CA PRO A 336 17.41 14.81 26.07
C PRO A 336 17.70 16.30 25.78
N ALA A 337 17.56 16.74 24.53
CA ALA A 337 17.77 18.13 24.12
C ALA A 337 16.53 19.04 24.27
N GLU A 338 15.37 18.47 24.61
CA GLU A 338 14.12 19.23 24.76
C GLU A 338 13.43 18.89 26.07
N ASN A 339 12.60 19.80 26.57
CA ASN A 339 11.74 19.48 27.69
C ASN A 339 10.51 18.68 27.19
N GLY A 340 10.70 17.40 26.87
CA GLY A 340 9.66 16.61 26.23
C GLY A 340 9.96 15.13 26.10
N TYR A 341 9.03 14.44 25.42
CA TYR A 341 9.06 12.99 25.27
C TYR A 341 8.68 12.56 23.84
N LEU A 342 9.20 11.41 23.43
CA LEU A 342 8.79 10.65 22.26
C LEU A 342 7.85 9.52 22.71
N LEU A 343 6.70 9.38 22.06
CA LEU A 343 5.92 8.14 22.08
C LEU A 343 6.72 7.07 21.32
N ASP A 344 7.34 6.17 22.06
CA ASP A 344 8.26 5.17 21.52
C ASP A 344 7.51 3.92 21.06
N VAL A 345 6.77 3.28 21.98
CA VAL A 345 5.95 2.09 21.68
C VAL A 345 4.63 2.07 22.44
N GLU A 346 3.60 1.50 21.81
CA GLU A 346 2.28 1.31 22.38
C GLU A 346 1.75 -0.12 22.17
N PHE A 347 1.28 -0.73 23.27
CA PHE A 347 0.78 -2.10 23.31
C PHE A 347 -0.67 -2.13 23.79
N TYR A 348 -1.52 -2.87 23.09
CA TYR A 348 -2.96 -2.97 23.36
C TYR A 348 -3.57 -4.21 22.68
N PRO A 349 -4.63 -4.83 23.22
CA PRO A 349 -5.23 -6.01 22.60
C PRO A 349 -6.13 -5.61 21.41
N ARG A 350 -6.43 -6.56 20.53
CA ARG A 350 -7.33 -6.36 19.37
C ARG A 350 -8.73 -5.92 19.76
N ASP A 351 -9.19 -6.29 20.95
CA ASP A 351 -10.51 -5.94 21.49
C ASP A 351 -10.53 -4.59 22.23
N LEU A 352 -9.45 -3.78 22.15
CA LEU A 352 -9.41 -2.47 22.78
C LEU A 352 -10.64 -1.63 22.34
N PRO A 353 -11.47 -1.16 23.29
CA PRO A 353 -12.63 -0.36 22.96
C PRO A 353 -12.26 0.94 22.24
N LEU A 354 -13.07 1.31 21.24
CA LEU A 354 -12.89 2.53 20.45
C LEU A 354 -12.71 3.75 21.37
N GLY A 355 -11.64 4.53 21.13
CA GLY A 355 -11.28 5.70 21.92
C GLY A 355 -10.31 5.44 23.06
N GLY A 356 -9.88 4.18 23.28
CA GLY A 356 -9.00 3.82 24.41
C GLY A 356 -7.61 4.40 24.34
N LEU A 357 -6.93 4.31 23.20
CA LEU A 357 -5.62 4.93 23.02
C LEU A 357 -5.72 6.45 23.05
N GLU A 358 -6.78 7.01 22.48
CA GLU A 358 -7.04 8.45 22.50
C GLU A 358 -7.24 8.99 23.91
N PHE A 359 -8.02 8.28 24.73
CA PHE A 359 -8.18 8.58 26.14
C PHE A 359 -6.82 8.53 26.85
N SER A 360 -6.07 7.45 26.66
CA SER A 360 -4.76 7.24 27.27
C SER A 360 -3.79 8.39 26.96
N LEU A 361 -3.61 8.70 25.68
CA LEU A 361 -2.70 9.76 25.23
C LEU A 361 -3.13 11.15 25.70
N VAL A 362 -4.43 11.44 25.78
CA VAL A 362 -4.91 12.73 26.28
C VAL A 362 -4.65 12.88 27.79
N GLU A 363 -4.80 11.82 28.57
CA GLU A 363 -4.45 11.82 29.99
C GLU A 363 -2.94 11.98 30.20
N ILE A 364 -2.14 11.27 29.40
CA ILE A 364 -0.68 11.41 29.38
C ILE A 364 -0.28 12.85 29.05
N VAL A 365 -0.79 13.43 27.96
CA VAL A 365 -0.51 14.82 27.58
C VAL A 365 -0.87 15.80 28.70
N ARG A 366 -2.03 15.62 29.35
CA ARG A 366 -2.43 16.47 30.48
C ARG A 366 -1.45 16.38 31.65
N ARG A 367 -0.99 15.16 31.96
CA ARG A 367 -0.03 14.93 33.03
C ARG A 367 1.34 15.53 32.70
N LEU A 368 1.86 15.28 31.50
CA LEU A 368 3.11 15.87 31.02
C LEU A 368 3.05 17.40 31.05
N ALA A 369 1.96 18.00 30.58
CA ALA A 369 1.75 19.45 30.64
C ALA A 369 1.75 19.98 32.09
N ALA A 370 1.13 19.25 33.03
CA ALA A 370 1.12 19.62 34.45
C ALA A 370 2.50 19.50 35.11
N GLU A 371 3.33 18.58 34.63
CA GLU A 371 4.74 18.41 35.01
C GLU A 371 5.65 19.46 34.34
N GLY A 372 5.11 20.26 33.42
CA GLY A 372 5.83 21.33 32.73
C GLY A 372 6.56 20.90 31.47
N ALA A 373 6.30 19.70 30.95
CA ALA A 373 6.83 19.28 29.65
C ALA A 373 6.22 20.12 28.52
N GLU A 374 7.03 20.47 27.53
CA GLU A 374 6.68 21.36 26.42
C GLU A 374 6.34 20.59 25.15
N VAL A 375 6.91 19.40 24.95
CA VAL A 375 6.77 18.63 23.71
C VAL A 375 6.40 17.17 23.96
N LEU A 376 5.47 16.65 23.15
CA LEU A 376 5.26 15.21 22.96
C LEU A 376 5.32 14.90 21.46
N SER A 377 6.37 14.21 21.03
CA SER A 377 6.46 13.68 19.67
C SER A 377 5.72 12.35 19.58
N PHE A 378 4.91 12.17 18.53
CA PHE A 378 4.33 10.89 18.17
C PHE A 378 5.28 10.04 17.29
N GLY A 379 6.47 10.53 16.99
CA GLY A 379 7.41 9.88 16.06
C GLY A 379 6.95 9.92 14.59
N GLY A 380 7.68 9.19 13.75
CA GLY A 380 7.52 9.16 12.30
C GLY A 380 6.24 8.45 11.80
N SER A 381 5.68 8.95 10.72
CA SER A 381 4.68 8.29 9.87
C SER A 381 5.28 8.22 8.45
N PHE A 382 5.71 7.03 8.04
CA PHE A 382 6.40 6.79 6.78
C PHE A 382 5.44 6.42 5.65
N GLY A 383 5.85 6.69 4.41
CA GLY A 383 5.11 6.34 3.21
C GLY A 383 3.99 7.32 2.85
N VAL A 384 3.74 8.37 3.65
CA VAL A 384 2.77 9.42 3.33
C VAL A 384 3.42 10.60 2.59
N GLU A 385 2.75 11.10 1.56
CA GLU A 385 3.18 12.27 0.81
C GLU A 385 2.40 13.50 1.28
N VAL A 386 2.96 14.25 2.23
CA VAL A 386 2.31 15.44 2.82
C VAL A 386 2.83 16.77 2.28
N THR A 387 3.95 16.73 1.55
CA THR A 387 4.65 17.91 1.05
C THR A 387 5.16 17.65 -0.35
N ALA A 388 5.19 18.69 -1.17
CA ALA A 388 5.88 18.65 -2.45
C ALA A 388 7.40 18.58 -2.23
N THR A 389 8.09 17.88 -3.13
CA THR A 389 9.55 17.79 -3.18
C THR A 389 10.09 18.44 -4.46
N PRO A 390 11.20 19.19 -4.39
CA PRO A 390 11.71 19.92 -5.56
C PRO A 390 12.44 19.03 -6.58
N ASN A 391 13.06 17.93 -6.13
CA ASN A 391 13.93 17.05 -6.93
C ASN A 391 13.79 15.57 -6.49
N PRO A 392 12.59 14.97 -6.57
CA PRO A 392 12.40 13.60 -6.13
C PRO A 392 13.13 12.60 -7.04
N ALA A 393 13.57 11.49 -6.45
CA ALA A 393 13.90 10.28 -7.20
C ALA A 393 12.57 9.63 -7.63
N GLU A 394 12.27 9.72 -8.92
CA GLU A 394 10.97 9.37 -9.48
C GLU A 394 10.64 7.88 -9.34
N ASP A 395 11.64 7.02 -9.50
CA ASP A 395 11.57 5.58 -9.23
C ASP A 395 11.17 5.27 -7.79
N VAL A 396 11.76 5.97 -6.82
CA VAL A 396 11.43 5.80 -5.39
C VAL A 396 10.05 6.34 -5.07
N ARG A 397 9.69 7.50 -5.64
CA ARG A 397 8.36 8.10 -5.47
C ARG A 397 7.27 7.16 -5.99
N GLN A 398 7.48 6.57 -7.16
CA GLN A 398 6.57 5.61 -7.79
C GLN A 398 6.46 4.33 -6.96
N ALA A 399 7.58 3.76 -6.50
CA ALA A 399 7.56 2.58 -5.63
C ALA A 399 6.79 2.83 -4.33
N LEU A 400 6.97 3.99 -3.68
CA LEU A 400 6.19 4.36 -2.49
C LEU A 400 4.70 4.50 -2.80
N ALA A 401 4.33 5.00 -3.98
CA ALA A 401 2.94 5.09 -4.42
C ALA A 401 2.31 3.71 -4.68
N GLU A 402 3.04 2.79 -5.32
CA GLU A 402 2.62 1.40 -5.52
C GLU A 402 2.37 0.70 -4.18
N LEU A 403 3.27 0.86 -3.22
CA LEU A 403 3.14 0.23 -1.91
C LEU A 403 1.99 0.79 -1.07
N ARG A 404 1.68 2.08 -1.22
CA ARG A 404 0.44 2.67 -0.67
C ARG A 404 -0.80 2.05 -1.32
N SER A 405 -0.78 1.82 -2.63
CA SER A 405 -1.91 1.27 -3.38
C SER A 405 -2.31 -0.15 -2.93
N VAL A 406 -1.34 -0.93 -2.45
CA VAL A 406 -1.56 -2.29 -1.92
C VAL A 406 -1.61 -2.35 -0.39
N GLY A 407 -1.62 -1.20 0.29
CA GLY A 407 -1.79 -1.12 1.74
C GLY A 407 -0.58 -1.53 2.58
N ILE A 408 0.61 -1.64 1.99
CA ILE A 408 1.87 -1.92 2.72
C ILE A 408 2.30 -0.68 3.52
N PHE A 409 2.16 0.51 2.92
CA PHE A 409 2.23 1.79 3.63
C PHE A 409 0.81 2.34 3.79
N ASP A 410 0.18 2.09 4.94
CA ASP A 410 -1.13 2.66 5.24
C ASP A 410 -1.05 4.11 5.75
N GLU A 411 -2.11 4.89 5.51
CA GLU A 411 -2.25 6.21 6.13
C GLU A 411 -2.84 6.14 7.55
N GLY A 412 -3.08 4.94 8.07
CA GLY A 412 -3.72 4.70 9.35
C GLY A 412 -2.95 5.34 10.50
N ASN A 413 -1.63 5.12 10.54
CA ASN A 413 -0.76 5.72 11.56
C ASN A 413 -0.73 7.25 11.48
N TYR A 414 -0.59 7.79 10.27
CA TYR A 414 -0.62 9.24 10.01
C TYR A 414 -1.94 9.88 10.46
N ARG A 415 -3.08 9.28 10.07
CA ARG A 415 -4.43 9.75 10.43
C ARG A 415 -4.72 9.61 11.92
N PHE A 416 -4.19 8.57 12.57
CA PHE A 416 -4.27 8.41 14.01
C PHE A 416 -3.62 9.60 14.71
N LYS A 417 -2.37 9.93 14.38
CA LYS A 417 -1.63 11.03 15.02
C LYS A 417 -2.21 12.41 14.68
N LYS A 418 -2.66 12.60 13.44
CA LYS A 418 -3.23 13.88 12.96
C LYS A 418 -4.42 14.40 13.77
N LYS A 419 -5.24 13.51 14.36
CA LYS A 419 -6.43 13.92 15.14
C LYS A 419 -6.10 14.65 16.45
N PHE A 420 -4.85 14.56 16.92
CA PHE A 420 -4.35 15.34 18.06
C PHE A 420 -3.98 16.77 17.69
N GLY A 421 -4.00 17.11 16.39
CA GLY A 421 -3.59 18.40 15.85
C GLY A 421 -2.11 18.71 16.09
N PRO A 422 -1.18 17.81 15.73
CA PRO A 422 0.26 18.05 15.82
C PRO A 422 0.75 19.03 14.75
N VAL A 423 1.91 19.61 15.00
CA VAL A 423 2.79 20.18 13.98
C VAL A 423 3.40 19.01 13.19
N GLU A 424 3.46 19.14 11.87
CA GLU A 424 4.02 18.11 10.99
C GLU A 424 5.37 18.59 10.45
N VAL A 425 6.42 17.88 10.81
CA VAL A 425 7.79 18.10 10.30
C VAL A 425 8.01 17.13 9.14
N PRO A 426 8.22 17.60 7.91
CA PRO A 426 8.47 16.71 6.78
C PRO A 426 9.70 15.83 6.97
N LEU A 427 9.66 14.63 6.38
CA LEU A 427 10.80 13.74 6.27
C LEU A 427 11.07 13.42 4.80
N TYR A 428 12.33 13.56 4.40
CA TYR A 428 12.83 13.31 3.07
C TYR A 428 13.84 12.17 3.10
N LEU A 429 13.75 11.30 2.10
CA LEU A 429 14.80 10.36 1.77
C LEU A 429 15.71 11.02 0.73
N CYS A 430 16.94 11.31 1.13
CA CYS A 430 17.93 11.95 0.28
C CYS A 430 18.97 10.92 -0.22
N GLN A 431 19.22 10.90 -1.52
CA GLN A 431 20.14 9.97 -2.17
C GLN A 431 21.02 10.71 -3.17
N PRO A 432 22.27 10.27 -3.43
CA PRO A 432 23.04 10.74 -4.58
C PRO A 432 22.25 10.57 -5.89
N ALA A 433 22.40 11.49 -6.84
CA ALA A 433 21.65 11.44 -8.09
C ALA A 433 22.00 10.21 -8.95
N THR A 434 23.19 9.63 -8.77
CA THR A 434 23.69 8.41 -9.43
C THR A 434 24.01 7.32 -8.39
N GLY A 435 24.06 6.05 -8.80
CA GLY A 435 24.42 4.96 -7.87
C GLY A 435 23.43 4.75 -6.72
N ARG A 436 22.12 4.98 -6.96
CA ARG A 436 21.08 4.94 -5.93
C ARG A 436 20.79 3.54 -5.40
N THR A 437 20.27 3.49 -4.18
CA THR A 437 19.67 2.26 -3.62
C THR A 437 18.24 2.10 -4.12
N ASP A 438 17.84 0.87 -4.44
CA ASP A 438 16.47 0.56 -4.86
C ASP A 438 15.48 0.80 -3.71
N ALA A 439 14.27 1.24 -4.05
CA ALA A 439 13.24 1.54 -3.07
C ALA A 439 12.90 0.33 -2.19
N VAL A 440 12.88 -0.89 -2.74
CA VAL A 440 12.61 -2.11 -1.98
C VAL A 440 13.70 -2.33 -0.93
N ASP A 441 14.97 -2.25 -1.32
CA ASP A 441 16.09 -2.43 -0.41
C ASP A 441 16.02 -1.43 0.76
N LEU A 442 15.61 -0.18 0.50
CA LEU A 442 15.39 0.84 1.53
C LEU A 442 14.25 0.51 2.49
N ILE A 443 13.13 0.02 1.95
CA ILE A 443 11.97 -0.38 2.76
C ILE A 443 12.34 -1.59 3.61
N MET A 444 13.06 -2.55 3.05
CA MET A 444 13.59 -3.70 3.75
C MET A 444 14.52 -3.30 4.90
N MET A 445 15.39 -2.30 4.70
CA MET A 445 16.28 -1.77 5.75
C MET A 445 15.52 -1.13 6.91
N ILE A 446 14.39 -0.48 6.63
CA ILE A 446 13.56 0.19 7.64
C ILE A 446 12.60 -0.80 8.33
N ALA A 447 12.11 -1.81 7.60
CA ALA A 447 11.10 -2.76 8.07
C ALA A 447 11.69 -4.01 8.75
N ASN A 448 12.91 -4.44 8.39
CA ASN A 448 13.54 -5.62 8.97
C ASN A 448 15.01 -5.35 9.29
N SER A 449 15.30 -5.17 10.58
CA SER A 449 16.62 -4.81 11.09
C SER A 449 17.13 -5.88 12.04
N ALA A 450 17.42 -7.05 11.48
CA ALA A 450 18.34 -8.05 12.02
C ALA A 450 18.46 -9.19 10.99
N GLU A 451 19.41 -9.09 10.06
CA GLU A 451 20.03 -10.22 9.37
C GLU A 451 21.24 -9.67 8.57
N ASP A 452 22.34 -10.42 8.60
CA ASP A 452 23.68 -10.14 8.06
C ASP A 452 24.68 -9.39 8.97
N GLU A 453 25.18 -10.08 10.00
CA GLU A 453 26.59 -9.87 10.42
C GLU A 453 27.51 -10.70 9.50
N PRO A 454 28.44 -10.09 8.75
CA PRO A 454 29.63 -10.78 8.30
C PRO A 454 30.57 -10.89 9.49
N GLY A 455 30.92 -12.13 9.85
CA GLY A 455 31.77 -12.45 10.97
C GLY A 455 33.11 -11.73 10.96
N ALA A 456 33.63 -11.51 12.17
CA ALA A 456 34.97 -11.07 12.45
C ALA A 456 36.00 -11.81 11.57
N GLU A 457 36.70 -11.09 10.70
CA GLU A 457 37.90 -11.60 10.05
C GLU A 457 39.06 -11.54 11.03
N ASP A 458 39.56 -12.73 11.39
CA ASP A 458 40.78 -12.97 12.13
C ASP A 458 41.99 -12.25 11.50
N GLU A 459 42.74 -11.51 12.33
CA GLU A 459 44.13 -11.15 12.03
C GLU A 459 45.06 -12.37 12.13
N PRO A 460 46.18 -12.39 11.38
CA PRO A 460 46.95 -13.60 11.14
C PRO A 460 48.02 -13.87 12.21
N GLY A 461 48.08 -15.12 12.66
CA GLY A 461 49.33 -15.78 13.01
C GLY A 461 49.45 -16.33 14.43
N ALA A 462 49.45 -17.66 14.56
CA ALA A 462 50.56 -18.42 15.16
C ALA A 462 50.24 -19.93 15.17
N GLU A 463 51.01 -20.65 14.33
CA GLU A 463 51.60 -21.98 14.57
C GLU A 463 50.81 -23.08 15.31
N GLY A 464 50.56 -24.19 14.59
CA GLY A 464 50.24 -25.47 15.23
C GLY A 464 49.71 -26.57 14.30
N GLU A 465 50.53 -27.07 13.37
CA GLU A 465 50.40 -28.44 12.81
C GLU A 465 50.69 -29.51 13.90
N PRO A 466 50.48 -30.85 13.70
CA PRO A 466 49.98 -31.56 12.51
C PRO A 466 48.98 -32.73 12.79
N GLY A 467 48.45 -33.31 11.70
CA GLY A 467 48.02 -34.72 11.63
C GLY A 467 47.00 -34.97 10.51
N ALA A 468 47.42 -35.29 9.28
CA ALA A 468 47.57 -36.68 8.76
C ALA A 468 46.18 -37.33 8.52
N GLU A 469 45.73 -37.75 7.34
CA GLU A 469 46.29 -38.30 6.10
C GLU A 469 45.24 -38.12 4.98
N GLY A 470 45.65 -37.87 3.73
CA GLY A 470 45.41 -38.88 2.70
C GLY A 470 44.82 -38.34 1.38
N GLU A 471 45.71 -37.77 0.56
CA GLU A 471 45.64 -37.59 -0.90
C GLU A 471 45.43 -38.93 -1.68
N PRO A 472 45.40 -38.99 -3.04
CA PRO A 472 45.26 -37.93 -4.07
C PRO A 472 44.42 -38.34 -5.31
N GLY A 473 44.28 -37.37 -6.23
CA GLY A 473 44.42 -37.63 -7.67
C GLY A 473 43.21 -37.20 -8.51
N GLY A 474 43.34 -36.37 -9.55
CA GLY A 474 44.49 -35.77 -10.20
C GLY A 474 44.04 -35.13 -11.53
N GLU A 475 44.79 -34.13 -11.98
CA GLU A 475 45.11 -33.75 -13.38
C GLU A 475 43.97 -33.70 -14.42
N GLY A 476 43.69 -32.65 -15.18
CA GLY A 476 44.51 -31.54 -15.64
C GLY A 476 44.29 -31.33 -17.16
N ILE A 477 43.76 -30.16 -17.56
CA ILE A 477 44.16 -29.32 -18.73
C ILE A 477 43.90 -29.91 -20.17
N PRO A 478 43.83 -29.15 -21.30
CA PRO A 478 43.44 -27.75 -21.62
C PRO A 478 42.41 -27.62 -22.78
N ALA A 479 41.95 -26.37 -22.98
CA ALA A 479 41.81 -25.57 -24.22
C ALA A 479 41.57 -26.25 -25.59
N ASP A 480 40.70 -25.65 -26.42
CA ASP A 480 41.19 -24.80 -27.52
C ASP A 480 40.06 -24.03 -28.24
N SER A 481 40.44 -22.82 -28.69
CA SER A 481 40.04 -21.99 -29.85
C SER A 481 38.72 -22.28 -30.60
N GLY A 482 37.92 -21.30 -31.04
CA GLY A 482 38.23 -19.93 -31.44
C GLY A 482 37.80 -19.75 -32.90
N ALA A 483 36.91 -18.78 -33.18
CA ALA A 483 36.80 -18.03 -34.45
C ALA A 483 35.52 -17.17 -34.46
N GLY A 484 35.69 -15.85 -34.38
CA GLY A 484 34.73 -14.88 -34.93
C GLY A 484 34.87 -14.81 -36.46
N PRO A 485 34.57 -13.68 -37.15
CA PRO A 485 34.00 -12.40 -36.70
C PRO A 485 32.82 -11.93 -37.60
N GLY A 486 32.19 -10.79 -37.30
CA GLY A 486 31.40 -10.11 -38.33
C GLY A 486 30.38 -9.07 -37.87
N SER A 487 30.89 -7.91 -37.44
CA SER A 487 30.38 -6.57 -37.80
C SER A 487 28.96 -6.15 -37.37
N ALA A 488 28.95 -5.11 -36.52
CA ALA A 488 27.87 -4.18 -36.24
C ALA A 488 27.28 -3.52 -37.52
N PRO A 489 26.13 -2.82 -37.40
CA PRO A 489 26.25 -1.41 -37.04
C PRO A 489 25.27 -0.92 -35.98
N ASP A 490 25.83 -0.03 -35.17
CA ASP A 490 25.30 1.09 -34.41
C ASP A 490 24.07 1.80 -35.00
N ALA A 491 23.15 2.24 -34.13
CA ALA A 491 22.66 3.63 -34.07
C ALA A 491 21.48 3.79 -33.08
N GLY A 492 21.72 4.53 -32.00
CA GLY A 492 20.96 5.77 -31.71
C GLY A 492 19.61 5.67 -30.99
N THR A 493 19.60 6.18 -29.75
CA THR A 493 18.47 6.94 -29.14
C THR A 493 17.93 7.99 -30.13
N PRO A 494 16.62 8.34 -30.11
CA PRO A 494 16.14 9.29 -29.08
C PRO A 494 14.63 9.20 -28.74
N HIS A 495 14.21 9.87 -27.65
CA HIS A 495 12.91 10.53 -27.69
C HIS A 495 13.00 11.95 -27.10
N ALA A 496 13.03 12.91 -28.02
CA ALA A 496 12.51 14.25 -27.79
C ALA A 496 11.01 14.20 -28.09
N ALA A 497 10.25 15.03 -27.37
CA ALA A 497 8.83 15.24 -27.58
C ALA A 497 8.52 15.55 -29.05
N ASP A 498 7.57 14.83 -29.64
CA ASP A 498 7.00 15.19 -30.94
C ASP A 498 5.48 15.19 -30.88
N SER A 499 4.94 16.36 -31.21
CA SER A 499 3.52 16.67 -31.37
C SER A 499 3.22 16.66 -32.87
N GLY A 500 2.48 15.68 -33.38
CA GLY A 500 2.03 15.74 -34.77
C GLY A 500 1.50 14.45 -35.35
N SER A 501 0.28 14.53 -35.86
CA SER A 501 -0.41 13.59 -36.74
C SER A 501 0.44 12.94 -37.84
N GLY A 502 0.48 11.61 -37.89
CA GLY A 502 0.98 10.81 -39.00
C GLY A 502 0.89 9.32 -38.66
N ASP A 503 0.49 8.47 -39.61
CA ASP A 503 0.33 7.01 -39.46
C ASP A 503 1.56 6.36 -38.81
N ASP A 504 1.55 6.22 -37.49
CA ASP A 504 2.42 5.28 -36.79
C ASP A 504 2.05 3.87 -37.25
N ASP A 505 3.04 3.06 -37.69
CA ASP A 505 2.81 1.65 -38.00
C ASP A 505 2.23 0.95 -36.76
N ARG A 506 0.92 0.66 -36.81
CA ARG A 506 0.18 0.07 -35.68
C ARG A 506 0.80 -1.24 -35.22
N ALA A 507 1.41 -2.01 -36.13
CA ALA A 507 2.11 -3.23 -35.77
C ALA A 507 3.35 -2.93 -34.93
N ALA A 508 4.12 -1.90 -35.28
CA ALA A 508 5.29 -1.46 -34.51
C ALA A 508 4.91 -0.80 -33.17
N VAL A 509 3.80 -0.06 -33.11
CA VAL A 509 3.26 0.48 -31.84
C VAL A 509 2.83 -0.65 -30.91
N LEU A 510 2.06 -1.61 -31.42
CA LEU A 510 1.60 -2.75 -30.65
C LEU A 510 2.77 -3.66 -30.22
N ALA A 511 3.77 -3.86 -31.08
CA ALA A 511 4.98 -4.62 -30.74
C ALA A 511 5.81 -3.93 -29.64
N ARG A 512 5.95 -2.59 -29.67
CA ARG A 512 6.59 -1.81 -28.60
C ARG A 512 5.86 -1.94 -27.26
N ALA A 513 4.53 -2.08 -27.31
CA ALA A 513 3.70 -2.36 -26.15
C ALA A 513 3.65 -3.86 -25.76
N GLY A 514 4.55 -4.69 -26.30
CA GLY A 514 4.60 -6.12 -25.98
C GLY A 514 3.34 -6.89 -26.41
N HIS A 515 2.68 -6.43 -27.47
CA HIS A 515 1.38 -6.94 -27.91
C HIS A 515 0.23 -6.83 -26.90
N ASN A 516 0.41 -6.05 -25.83
CA ASN A 516 -0.63 -5.77 -24.85
C ASN A 516 -1.36 -4.45 -25.18
N PRO A 517 -2.61 -4.49 -25.68
CA PRO A 517 -3.35 -3.28 -26.04
C PRO A 517 -3.72 -2.42 -24.83
N VAL A 518 -3.67 -2.94 -23.60
CA VAL A 518 -3.92 -2.18 -22.36
C VAL A 518 -2.84 -1.13 -22.11
N LEU A 519 -1.63 -1.35 -22.62
CA LEU A 519 -0.48 -0.44 -22.45
C LEU A 519 -0.42 0.67 -23.51
N LEU A 520 -1.40 0.73 -24.42
CA LEU A 520 -1.46 1.77 -25.44
C LEU A 520 -2.13 3.03 -24.90
N ASP A 521 -1.49 4.18 -25.13
CA ASP A 521 -2.12 5.47 -24.87
C ASP A 521 -3.39 5.62 -25.71
N HIS A 522 -4.48 6.09 -25.08
CA HIS A 522 -5.79 6.16 -25.73
C HIS A 522 -5.81 7.13 -26.93
N ASP A 523 -4.92 8.13 -26.95
CA ASP A 523 -4.76 9.07 -28.06
C ASP A 523 -4.04 8.47 -29.28
N ARG A 524 -3.36 7.32 -29.11
CA ARG A 524 -2.71 6.53 -30.16
C ARG A 524 -3.65 5.50 -30.80
N VAL A 525 -4.83 5.27 -30.22
CA VAL A 525 -5.78 4.26 -30.67
C VAL A 525 -6.98 4.92 -31.35
N GLU A 526 -7.08 4.79 -32.68
CA GLU A 526 -8.16 5.38 -33.48
C GLU A 526 -9.57 5.03 -32.94
N HIS A 527 -9.74 3.79 -32.48
CA HIS A 527 -10.99 3.27 -31.93
C HIS A 527 -10.72 2.53 -30.62
N ASP A 528 -10.59 3.29 -29.54
CA ASP A 528 -10.40 2.71 -28.21
C ASP A 528 -11.71 2.16 -27.63
N LEU A 529 -11.79 0.83 -27.63
CA LEU A 529 -12.89 0.02 -27.08
C LEU A 529 -12.47 -0.72 -25.79
N LEU A 530 -11.35 -0.34 -25.17
CA LEU A 530 -10.81 -1.03 -23.97
C LEU A 530 -11.80 -0.95 -22.79
N THR A 531 -12.43 0.20 -22.61
CA THR A 531 -13.32 0.45 -21.48
C THR A 531 -14.43 1.45 -21.80
N ASP A 532 -15.59 1.23 -21.20
CA ASP A 532 -16.70 2.19 -21.13
C ASP A 532 -16.60 3.11 -19.91
N SER A 533 -15.49 3.06 -19.15
CA SER A 533 -15.21 3.98 -18.04
C SER A 533 -14.71 5.30 -18.56
N TRP A 534 -15.47 6.37 -18.33
CA TRP A 534 -15.01 7.72 -18.58
C TRP A 534 -13.91 8.18 -17.60
N PHE A 535 -13.64 7.41 -16.53
CA PHE A 535 -12.54 7.65 -15.59
C PHE A 535 -11.16 7.36 -16.21
N GLU A 536 -11.07 6.36 -17.08
CA GLU A 536 -9.82 5.95 -17.72
C GLU A 536 -9.56 6.75 -19.01
N ARG A 537 -10.53 7.58 -19.44
CA ARG A 537 -10.50 8.28 -20.71
C ARG A 537 -10.02 9.71 -20.54
N THR A 538 -9.16 10.14 -21.44
CA THR A 538 -8.60 11.51 -21.50
C THR A 538 -9.07 12.28 -22.74
N ASP A 539 -10.02 11.73 -23.50
CA ASP A 539 -10.55 12.38 -24.69
C ASP A 539 -11.29 13.71 -24.40
N SER A 540 -11.42 14.54 -25.42
CA SER A 540 -11.99 15.89 -25.27
C SER A 540 -13.44 15.86 -24.81
N PHE A 541 -14.21 14.80 -25.11
CA PHE A 541 -15.62 14.73 -24.73
C PHE A 541 -15.79 14.74 -23.21
N VAL A 542 -15.06 13.89 -22.47
CA VAL A 542 -15.20 13.85 -21.01
C VAL A 542 -14.65 15.13 -20.36
N THR A 543 -13.55 15.67 -20.89
CA THR A 543 -12.97 16.94 -20.41
C THR A 543 -13.94 18.10 -20.59
N ASP A 544 -14.53 18.25 -21.78
CA ASP A 544 -15.50 19.29 -22.11
C ASP A 544 -16.79 19.12 -21.29
N ARG A 545 -17.24 17.89 -21.09
CA ARG A 545 -18.41 17.58 -20.25
C ARG A 545 -18.18 17.98 -18.80
N MET A 546 -17.02 17.65 -18.23
CA MET A 546 -16.69 18.04 -16.85
C MET A 546 -16.64 19.57 -16.70
N ALA A 547 -16.06 20.28 -17.68
CA ALA A 547 -16.05 21.74 -17.71
C ALA A 547 -17.46 22.33 -17.82
N ALA A 548 -18.31 21.78 -18.69
CA ALA A 548 -19.71 22.22 -18.84
C ALA A 548 -20.55 21.99 -17.59
N LEU A 549 -20.35 20.85 -16.90
CA LEU A 549 -21.00 20.57 -15.62
C LEU A 549 -20.52 21.54 -14.53
N ALA A 550 -19.21 21.82 -14.45
CA ALA A 550 -18.66 22.80 -13.52
C ALA A 550 -19.18 24.22 -13.76
N ALA A 551 -19.34 24.63 -15.01
CA ALA A 551 -19.88 25.93 -15.37
C ALA A 551 -21.36 26.12 -14.95
N ARG A 552 -22.11 25.03 -14.76
CA ARG A 552 -23.50 25.05 -14.26
C ARG A 552 -23.58 25.19 -12.73
N VAL A 553 -22.47 25.01 -12.00
CA VAL A 553 -22.42 25.14 -10.55
C VAL A 553 -22.17 26.60 -10.16
N ALA A 554 -23.23 27.32 -9.78
CA ALA A 554 -23.12 28.73 -9.42
C ALA A 554 -22.49 28.97 -8.02
N ASP A 555 -22.88 28.19 -7.01
CA ASP A 555 -22.33 28.25 -5.64
C ASP A 555 -22.19 26.84 -5.05
N PRO A 556 -21.00 26.24 -5.09
CA PRO A 556 -20.73 24.90 -4.56
C PRO A 556 -21.17 24.64 -3.12
N LEU A 557 -21.13 25.67 -2.26
CA LEU A 557 -21.45 25.52 -0.83
C LEU A 557 -22.97 25.57 -0.57
N ARG A 558 -23.74 26.09 -1.53
CA ARG A 558 -25.22 26.17 -1.48
C ARG A 558 -25.91 25.23 -2.45
N SER A 559 -25.18 24.64 -3.39
CA SER A 559 -25.69 23.61 -4.30
C SER A 559 -26.21 22.42 -3.51
N THR A 560 -27.40 21.95 -3.88
CA THR A 560 -27.95 20.72 -3.32
C THR A 560 -27.14 19.51 -3.80
N THR A 561 -26.71 18.68 -2.85
CA THR A 561 -26.10 17.37 -3.10
C THR A 561 -27.06 16.23 -2.76
N ALA A 562 -28.35 16.57 -2.60
CA ALA A 562 -29.42 15.61 -2.37
C ALA A 562 -29.62 14.70 -3.60
N PRO A 563 -30.08 13.46 -3.40
CA PRO A 563 -30.40 12.56 -4.51
C PRO A 563 -31.49 13.17 -5.42
N PRO A 564 -31.40 12.98 -6.75
CA PRO A 564 -32.49 13.32 -7.66
C PRO A 564 -33.69 12.38 -7.47
N ASP A 565 -34.87 12.78 -7.95
CA ASP A 565 -36.14 12.03 -7.76
C ASP A 565 -36.13 10.60 -8.32
N TRP A 566 -35.28 10.32 -9.30
CA TRP A 566 -35.12 8.98 -9.86
C TRP A 566 -34.27 8.04 -8.97
N LEU A 567 -33.55 8.57 -7.97
CA LEU A 567 -32.79 7.83 -6.97
C LEU A 567 -33.57 7.85 -5.62
N PRO A 568 -34.45 6.86 -5.37
CA PRO A 568 -35.43 6.90 -4.27
C PRO A 568 -34.84 6.54 -2.89
N LEU A 569 -33.54 6.80 -2.67
CA LEU A 569 -32.81 6.44 -1.46
C LEU A 569 -32.38 7.72 -0.72
N PRO A 570 -32.89 7.98 0.49
CA PRO A 570 -32.82 9.30 1.12
C PRO A 570 -31.43 9.73 1.58
N HIS A 571 -30.52 8.78 1.85
CA HIS A 571 -29.18 9.07 2.33
C HIS A 571 -28.18 8.80 1.22
N VAL A 572 -27.33 9.78 0.89
CA VAL A 572 -26.28 9.69 -0.12
C VAL A 572 -24.93 10.03 0.52
N SER A 573 -23.94 9.18 0.30
CA SER A 573 -22.55 9.40 0.65
C SER A 573 -21.68 9.35 -0.60
N TRP A 574 -20.98 10.43 -0.89
CA TRP A 574 -20.20 10.61 -2.12
C TRP A 574 -18.80 10.02 -2.01
N THR A 575 -18.32 9.38 -3.07
CA THR A 575 -16.98 8.76 -3.14
C THR A 575 -16.26 9.16 -4.42
N ALA A 576 -14.93 8.99 -4.46
CA ALA A 576 -14.13 9.32 -5.64
C ALA A 576 -14.37 8.37 -6.83
N SER A 577 -14.86 7.15 -6.59
CA SER A 577 -15.13 6.13 -7.61
C SER A 577 -16.15 5.10 -7.14
N GLY A 578 -16.65 4.26 -8.06
CA GLY A 578 -17.49 3.10 -7.74
C GLY A 578 -16.81 2.13 -6.78
N ARG A 579 -15.56 1.75 -7.05
CA ARG A 579 -14.73 0.93 -6.15
C ARG A 579 -14.65 1.50 -4.72
N ALA A 580 -14.49 2.82 -4.59
CA ALA A 580 -14.50 3.47 -3.29
C ALA A 580 -15.88 3.43 -2.61
N ALA A 581 -16.98 3.43 -3.37
CA ALA A 581 -18.33 3.23 -2.84
C ALA A 581 -18.55 1.79 -2.35
N GLU A 582 -18.11 0.80 -3.12
CA GLU A 582 -18.16 -0.63 -2.76
C GLU A 582 -17.44 -0.88 -1.43
N LEU A 583 -16.18 -0.45 -1.34
CA LEU A 583 -15.36 -0.59 -0.14
C LEU A 583 -16.00 0.12 1.06
N ARG A 584 -16.46 1.35 0.86
CA ARG A 584 -17.07 2.13 1.92
C ARG A 584 -18.37 1.50 2.43
N LEU A 585 -19.23 0.98 1.54
CA LEU A 585 -20.43 0.25 1.93
C LEU A 585 -20.08 -1.00 2.75
N CYS A 586 -19.10 -1.79 2.29
CA CYS A 586 -18.70 -3.04 2.96
C CYS A 586 -18.09 -2.76 4.35
N ARG A 587 -17.17 -1.79 4.44
CA ARG A 587 -16.56 -1.37 5.71
C ARG A 587 -17.59 -0.84 6.69
N ALA A 588 -18.48 0.05 6.23
CA ALA A 588 -19.50 0.69 7.05
C ALA A 588 -20.70 -0.23 7.34
N TRP A 589 -20.75 -1.46 6.80
CA TRP A 589 -21.92 -2.31 6.96
C TRP A 589 -22.23 -2.59 8.44
N PRO A 590 -23.47 -2.41 8.91
CA PRO A 590 -23.84 -2.70 10.29
C PRO A 590 -24.01 -4.20 10.53
N GLY A 591 -23.71 -4.65 11.76
CA GLY A 591 -23.99 -6.01 12.20
C GLY A 591 -22.93 -7.05 11.82
N ARG A 592 -23.35 -8.31 11.80
CA ARG A 592 -22.48 -9.48 11.63
C ARG A 592 -21.82 -9.49 10.25
N ARG A 593 -20.60 -10.03 10.18
CA ARG A 593 -19.89 -10.34 8.94
C ARG A 593 -20.06 -11.82 8.62
N GLY A 594 -20.71 -12.12 7.50
CA GLY A 594 -21.05 -13.48 7.07
C GLY A 594 -21.02 -13.59 5.56
N VAL A 595 -22.00 -14.28 4.99
CA VAL A 595 -22.09 -14.55 3.55
C VAL A 595 -22.77 -13.42 2.80
N VAL A 596 -22.23 -13.05 1.64
CA VAL A 596 -22.88 -12.16 0.68
C VAL A 596 -23.20 -12.96 -0.58
N LEU A 597 -24.50 -13.19 -0.83
CA LEU A 597 -24.95 -13.88 -2.04
C LEU A 597 -24.96 -12.91 -3.22
N HIS A 598 -24.51 -13.35 -4.39
CA HIS A 598 -24.42 -12.45 -5.55
C HIS A 598 -24.63 -13.09 -6.93
N ASN A 599 -25.02 -12.28 -7.91
CA ASN A 599 -25.29 -12.68 -9.31
C ASN A 599 -24.07 -12.50 -10.24
N ASP A 600 -22.90 -13.01 -9.84
CA ASP A 600 -21.62 -12.79 -10.57
C ASP A 600 -21.10 -11.34 -10.53
N LEU A 601 -20.92 -10.77 -9.32
CA LEU A 601 -20.37 -9.43 -9.14
C LEU A 601 -19.00 -9.29 -9.81
N PHE A 602 -18.78 -8.11 -10.38
CA PHE A 602 -17.49 -7.69 -10.89
C PHE A 602 -16.37 -7.83 -9.84
N PRO A 603 -15.12 -8.17 -10.21
CA PRO A 603 -14.06 -8.48 -9.25
C PRO A 603 -13.76 -7.41 -8.19
N THR A 604 -14.02 -6.12 -8.46
CA THR A 604 -13.83 -5.04 -7.45
C THR A 604 -14.63 -5.27 -6.18
N TRP A 605 -15.83 -5.86 -6.29
CA TRP A 605 -16.63 -6.26 -5.13
C TRP A 605 -16.00 -7.39 -4.33
N GLN A 606 -15.31 -8.33 -4.97
CA GLN A 606 -14.68 -9.44 -4.27
C GLN A 606 -13.60 -8.91 -3.31
N PHE A 607 -12.83 -7.92 -3.76
CA PHE A 607 -11.86 -7.22 -2.90
C PHE A 607 -12.55 -6.46 -1.76
N ALA A 608 -13.59 -5.65 -2.05
CA ALA A 608 -14.31 -4.88 -1.03
C ALA A 608 -14.96 -5.77 0.05
N LEU A 609 -15.51 -6.92 -0.35
CA LEU A 609 -16.10 -7.91 0.53
C LEU A 609 -15.02 -8.58 1.40
N ALA A 610 -13.92 -9.04 0.79
CA ALA A 610 -12.83 -9.68 1.50
C ALA A 610 -12.19 -8.74 2.54
N GLU A 611 -11.92 -7.48 2.17
CA GLU A 611 -11.35 -6.47 3.08
C GLU A 611 -12.27 -6.21 4.29
N ALA A 612 -13.59 -6.27 4.09
CA ALA A 612 -14.57 -6.11 5.16
C ALA A 612 -14.85 -7.39 5.96
N GLY A 613 -14.16 -8.50 5.67
CA GLY A 613 -14.38 -9.81 6.30
C GLY A 613 -15.71 -10.48 5.90
N LEU A 614 -16.28 -10.12 4.75
CA LEU A 614 -17.48 -10.71 4.18
C LEU A 614 -17.10 -11.81 3.17
N ARG A 615 -17.80 -12.95 3.21
CA ARG A 615 -17.54 -14.06 2.30
C ARG A 615 -18.46 -13.99 1.08
N PRO A 616 -17.96 -13.68 -0.13
CA PRO A 616 -18.78 -13.72 -1.34
C PRO A 616 -19.15 -15.16 -1.68
N VAL A 617 -20.42 -15.40 -2.01
CA VAL A 617 -20.91 -16.67 -2.53
C VAL A 617 -21.80 -16.40 -3.74
N ARG A 618 -21.45 -17.00 -4.88
CA ARG A 618 -22.24 -16.88 -6.10
C ARG A 618 -23.57 -17.62 -5.94
N ILE A 619 -24.67 -16.99 -6.34
CA ILE A 619 -25.97 -17.65 -6.47
C ILE A 619 -25.88 -18.71 -7.59
N PRO A 620 -26.24 -19.97 -7.34
CA PRO A 620 -26.25 -21.00 -8.38
C PRO A 620 -27.19 -20.60 -9.53
N ARG A 621 -26.70 -20.74 -10.76
CA ARG A 621 -27.47 -20.40 -11.97
C ARG A 621 -28.13 -21.65 -12.52
N ARG A 622 -29.18 -21.49 -13.33
CA ARG A 622 -29.83 -22.64 -14.01
C ARG A 622 -28.83 -23.47 -14.83
N ALA A 623 -27.92 -22.79 -15.53
CA ALA A 623 -26.85 -23.41 -16.33
C ALA A 623 -25.82 -24.21 -15.52
N ASP A 624 -25.76 -24.03 -14.21
CA ASP A 624 -24.85 -24.79 -13.33
C ASP A 624 -25.44 -26.18 -12.97
N GLY A 625 -26.70 -26.48 -13.35
CA GLY A 625 -27.37 -27.78 -13.19
C GLY A 625 -27.16 -28.76 -14.37
N PRO A 626 -27.71 -30.00 -14.30
CA PRO A 626 -27.58 -31.00 -15.36
C PRO A 626 -28.06 -30.49 -16.73
N VAL A 627 -27.29 -30.79 -17.78
CA VAL A 627 -27.41 -30.24 -19.15
C VAL A 627 -28.82 -30.40 -19.77
N GLU A 628 -29.62 -31.38 -19.32
CA GLU A 628 -30.94 -31.67 -19.88
C GLU A 628 -32.04 -30.65 -19.51
N GLU A 629 -31.85 -29.81 -18.48
CA GLU A 629 -32.86 -28.85 -18.00
C GLU A 629 -32.65 -27.39 -18.50
N ASN A 630 -31.62 -27.19 -19.32
CA ASN A 630 -31.09 -25.88 -19.75
C ASN A 630 -31.62 -25.38 -21.11
N ARG A 631 -32.80 -25.83 -21.55
CA ARG A 631 -33.46 -25.29 -22.75
C ARG A 631 -34.88 -24.84 -22.40
N ASP A 632 -35.23 -23.62 -22.81
CA ASP A 632 -36.62 -23.20 -22.84
C ASP A 632 -37.38 -23.89 -23.99
N ALA A 633 -38.71 -23.84 -23.97
CA ALA A 633 -39.56 -24.46 -24.98
C ALA A 633 -39.38 -23.88 -26.41
N ASN A 634 -38.61 -22.80 -26.55
CA ASN A 634 -38.39 -22.07 -27.80
C ASN A 634 -36.96 -22.19 -28.35
N GLY A 635 -36.09 -22.96 -27.70
CA GLY A 635 -34.72 -23.18 -28.15
C GLY A 635 -33.83 -21.93 -28.13
N LYS A 636 -34.18 -20.90 -27.34
CA LYS A 636 -33.29 -19.74 -27.12
C LYS A 636 -32.31 -20.09 -25.99
N GLY A 637 -31.04 -20.24 -26.33
CA GLY A 637 -30.01 -20.56 -25.34
C GLY A 637 -29.71 -19.41 -24.39
N ASN A 638 -29.52 -19.73 -23.10
CA ASN A 638 -28.66 -19.11 -22.07
C ASN A 638 -28.59 -17.57 -21.89
N GLY A 639 -29.45 -16.76 -22.52
CA GLY A 639 -29.38 -15.29 -22.52
C GLY A 639 -30.23 -14.56 -21.47
N ASP A 640 -30.85 -15.25 -20.51
CA ASP A 640 -31.73 -14.62 -19.53
C ASP A 640 -30.96 -14.24 -18.26
N GLY A 641 -30.85 -12.93 -17.99
CA GLY A 641 -30.25 -12.43 -16.76
C GLY A 641 -30.95 -12.93 -15.51
N ASP A 642 -32.28 -13.15 -15.57
CA ASP A 642 -33.08 -13.60 -14.43
C ASP A 642 -32.69 -15.02 -13.99
N GLY A 643 -32.17 -15.84 -14.91
CA GLY A 643 -31.64 -17.18 -14.62
C GLY A 643 -30.48 -17.18 -13.62
N ARG A 644 -29.86 -16.02 -13.37
CA ARG A 644 -28.82 -15.84 -12.33
C ARG A 644 -29.38 -15.78 -10.91
N LEU A 645 -30.70 -15.68 -10.77
CA LEU A 645 -31.39 -15.72 -9.48
C LEU A 645 -32.10 -17.06 -9.23
N ALA A 646 -31.96 -18.04 -10.14
CA ALA A 646 -32.67 -19.32 -10.07
C ALA A 646 -32.36 -20.10 -8.78
N GLY A 647 -31.10 -20.08 -8.32
CA GLY A 647 -30.67 -20.73 -7.08
C GLY A 647 -30.80 -19.88 -5.83
N LEU A 648 -31.45 -18.71 -5.88
CA LEU A 648 -31.50 -17.78 -4.73
C LEU A 648 -32.18 -18.42 -3.52
N ASP A 649 -33.33 -19.07 -3.69
CA ASP A 649 -34.04 -19.71 -2.56
C ASP A 649 -33.21 -20.83 -1.93
N ALA A 650 -32.57 -21.67 -2.74
CA ALA A 650 -31.71 -22.75 -2.27
C ALA A 650 -30.49 -22.22 -1.51
N ALA A 651 -29.83 -21.18 -2.01
CA ALA A 651 -28.71 -20.55 -1.32
C ALA A 651 -29.16 -19.88 -0.01
N LEU A 652 -30.33 -19.23 0.00
CA LEU A 652 -30.89 -18.66 1.23
C LEU A 652 -31.25 -19.74 2.26
N ASP A 653 -31.66 -20.93 1.83
CA ASP A 653 -31.91 -22.07 2.72
C ASP A 653 -30.61 -22.69 3.24
N GLU A 654 -29.57 -22.79 2.41
CA GLU A 654 -28.26 -23.32 2.78
C GLU A 654 -27.54 -22.44 3.82
N TYR A 655 -27.45 -21.14 3.55
CA TYR A 655 -26.70 -20.21 4.40
C TYR A 655 -27.55 -19.58 5.51
N GLY A 656 -28.88 -19.52 5.35
CA GLY A 656 -29.82 -19.10 6.39
C GLY A 656 -29.43 -17.78 7.06
N ALA A 657 -29.26 -17.83 8.39
CA ALA A 657 -28.93 -16.67 9.22
C ALA A 657 -27.49 -16.14 9.04
N ASP A 658 -26.66 -16.81 8.25
CA ASP A 658 -25.29 -16.35 7.95
C ASP A 658 -25.26 -15.33 6.81
N VAL A 659 -26.35 -15.20 6.03
CA VAL A 659 -26.44 -14.21 4.94
C VAL A 659 -26.51 -12.79 5.52
N THR A 660 -25.50 -11.99 5.20
CA THR A 660 -25.38 -10.60 5.66
C THR A 660 -26.19 -9.65 4.79
N PHE A 661 -26.11 -9.82 3.47
CA PHE A 661 -26.97 -9.21 2.47
C PHE A 661 -26.85 -9.99 1.15
N VAL A 662 -27.76 -9.71 0.23
CA VAL A 662 -27.64 -10.15 -1.17
C VAL A 662 -27.28 -8.94 -2.02
N CYS A 663 -26.27 -9.08 -2.87
CA CYS A 663 -25.79 -8.00 -3.73
C CYS A 663 -25.96 -8.37 -5.20
N LEU A 664 -26.76 -7.59 -5.93
CA LEU A 664 -27.07 -7.84 -7.33
C LEU A 664 -26.57 -6.69 -8.22
N GLU A 665 -25.78 -7.03 -9.24
CA GLU A 665 -25.25 -6.07 -10.21
C GLU A 665 -26.21 -5.84 -11.38
N LEU A 666 -26.41 -4.56 -11.74
CA LEU A 666 -27.25 -4.08 -12.84
C LEU A 666 -26.45 -3.22 -13.83
N SER A 667 -26.37 -3.58 -15.11
CA SER A 667 -26.44 -4.94 -15.65
C SER A 667 -25.18 -5.73 -15.28
N THR A 668 -25.27 -7.06 -15.17
CA THR A 668 -24.15 -7.90 -14.69
C THR A 668 -22.94 -7.83 -15.63
N ASN A 669 -21.85 -7.14 -15.24
CA ASN A 669 -20.71 -6.91 -16.13
C ASN A 669 -19.96 -8.19 -16.47
N ALA A 670 -19.72 -9.07 -15.50
CA ALA A 670 -19.05 -10.37 -15.72
C ALA A 670 -19.83 -11.30 -16.67
N ALA A 671 -21.10 -10.98 -16.93
CA ALA A 671 -21.96 -11.69 -17.88
C ALA A 671 -21.95 -11.11 -19.31
N GLY A 672 -21.18 -10.04 -19.55
CA GLY A 672 -21.30 -9.25 -20.78
C GLY A 672 -22.39 -8.18 -20.73
N GLY A 673 -22.78 -7.73 -19.53
CA GLY A 673 -23.76 -6.66 -19.35
C GLY A 673 -25.22 -7.10 -19.53
N VAL A 674 -25.54 -8.34 -19.16
CA VAL A 674 -26.92 -8.88 -19.26
C VAL A 674 -27.82 -8.23 -18.21
N PRO A 675 -29.01 -7.72 -18.58
CA PRO A 675 -29.91 -7.04 -17.65
C PRO A 675 -30.71 -8.03 -16.80
N LEU A 676 -31.10 -7.61 -15.59
CA LEU A 676 -32.14 -8.25 -14.78
C LEU A 676 -33.50 -7.60 -15.05
N SER A 677 -34.57 -8.39 -15.13
CA SER A 677 -35.91 -7.85 -15.26
C SER A 677 -36.38 -7.22 -13.94
N LEU A 678 -37.26 -6.22 -14.05
CA LEU A 678 -37.91 -5.61 -12.89
C LEU A 678 -38.75 -6.64 -12.11
N GLY A 679 -39.32 -7.62 -12.81
CA GLY A 679 -40.09 -8.71 -12.21
C GLY A 679 -39.24 -9.60 -11.30
N ALA A 680 -38.08 -10.03 -11.78
CA ALA A 680 -37.14 -10.85 -11.02
C ALA A 680 -36.57 -10.08 -9.82
N LEU A 681 -36.20 -8.81 -10.00
CA LEU A 681 -35.70 -7.97 -8.91
C LEU A 681 -36.75 -7.74 -7.82
N ARG A 682 -38.02 -7.48 -8.19
CA ARG A 682 -39.14 -7.41 -7.23
C ARG A 682 -39.43 -8.76 -6.57
N GLY A 683 -39.22 -9.87 -7.28
CA GLY A 683 -39.29 -11.23 -6.74
C GLY A 683 -38.26 -11.43 -5.62
N ALA A 684 -36.99 -11.22 -5.94
CA ALA A 684 -35.88 -11.32 -4.98
C ALA A 684 -36.09 -10.39 -3.78
N ALA A 685 -36.43 -9.12 -4.00
CA ALA A 685 -36.69 -8.17 -2.92
C ALA A 685 -37.82 -8.64 -1.98
N ARG A 686 -38.90 -9.23 -2.50
CA ARG A 686 -39.98 -9.79 -1.66
C ARG A 686 -39.48 -10.97 -0.82
N THR A 687 -38.75 -11.91 -1.43
CA THR A 687 -38.17 -13.07 -0.73
C THR A 687 -37.23 -12.63 0.38
N LEU A 688 -36.32 -11.69 0.10
CA LEU A 688 -35.33 -11.20 1.05
C LEU A 688 -35.97 -10.44 2.21
N ARG A 689 -36.95 -9.56 1.92
CA ARG A 689 -37.73 -8.85 2.95
C ARG A 689 -38.47 -9.81 3.89
N ALA A 690 -39.03 -10.89 3.36
CA ALA A 690 -39.71 -11.90 4.18
C ALA A 690 -38.75 -12.63 5.14
N ARG A 691 -37.46 -12.68 4.81
CA ARG A 691 -36.38 -13.29 5.64
C ARG A 691 -35.59 -12.26 6.47
N GLY A 692 -35.88 -10.97 6.36
CA GLY A 692 -35.13 -9.90 7.03
C GLY A 692 -33.71 -9.70 6.49
N ILE A 693 -33.43 -10.16 5.26
CA ILE A 693 -32.11 -10.05 4.61
C ILE A 693 -32.11 -8.80 3.71
N PRO A 694 -31.11 -7.92 3.80
CA PRO A 694 -31.05 -6.71 2.97
C PRO A 694 -30.69 -7.02 1.52
N LEU A 695 -31.25 -6.25 0.58
CA LEU A 695 -30.86 -6.24 -0.83
C LEU A 695 -29.97 -5.02 -1.11
N VAL A 696 -28.78 -5.27 -1.65
CA VAL A 696 -27.86 -4.26 -2.17
C VAL A 696 -27.83 -4.36 -3.70
N LEU A 697 -27.83 -3.22 -4.40
CA LEU A 697 -27.56 -3.21 -5.84
C LEU A 697 -26.24 -2.53 -6.15
N ASP A 698 -25.47 -3.12 -7.04
CA ASP A 698 -24.51 -2.34 -7.82
C ASP A 698 -25.27 -1.74 -9.01
N ALA A 699 -25.49 -0.43 -8.94
CA ALA A 699 -26.26 0.36 -9.89
C ALA A 699 -25.36 1.05 -10.94
N THR A 700 -24.10 0.63 -11.09
CA THR A 700 -23.13 1.25 -12.00
C THR A 700 -23.61 1.34 -13.45
N ARG A 701 -24.43 0.39 -13.92
CA ARG A 701 -25.06 0.39 -15.25
C ARG A 701 -26.59 0.29 -15.17
N VAL A 702 -27.18 0.96 -14.18
CA VAL A 702 -28.65 0.90 -13.96
C VAL A 702 -29.43 1.48 -15.13
N VAL A 703 -28.89 2.46 -15.87
CA VAL A 703 -29.56 3.06 -17.02
C VAL A 703 -29.49 2.12 -18.22
N ASP A 704 -28.40 1.36 -18.42
CA ASP A 704 -28.37 0.27 -19.40
C ASP A 704 -29.43 -0.78 -19.10
N ASN A 705 -29.52 -1.22 -17.85
CA ASN A 705 -30.49 -2.24 -17.44
C ASN A 705 -31.92 -1.73 -17.64
N ALA A 706 -32.20 -0.48 -17.28
CA ALA A 706 -33.50 0.14 -17.48
C ALA A 706 -33.84 0.32 -18.97
N LEU A 707 -32.86 0.68 -19.81
CA LEU A 707 -33.06 0.79 -21.25
C LEU A 707 -33.41 -0.56 -21.87
N ALA A 708 -32.77 -1.64 -21.42
CA ALA A 708 -33.10 -2.97 -21.93
C ALA A 708 -34.54 -3.41 -21.61
N ILE A 709 -35.07 -3.00 -20.45
CA ILE A 709 -36.48 -3.23 -20.08
C ILE A 709 -37.40 -2.33 -20.92
N ALA A 710 -37.09 -1.03 -21.00
CA ALA A 710 -37.89 -0.04 -21.71
C ALA A 710 -37.96 -0.32 -23.23
N ASP A 711 -36.88 -0.83 -23.83
CA ASP A 711 -36.87 -1.25 -25.24
C ASP A 711 -37.77 -2.48 -25.49
N ASP A 712 -38.03 -3.31 -24.47
CA ASP A 712 -38.88 -4.51 -24.57
C ASP A 712 -40.37 -4.20 -24.32
N ASP A 713 -40.68 -3.42 -23.28
CA ASP A 713 -42.06 -3.16 -22.83
C ASP A 713 -42.59 -1.75 -23.14
N GLY A 714 -41.75 -0.84 -23.62
CA GLY A 714 -42.10 0.54 -23.96
C GLY A 714 -42.27 1.47 -22.75
N SER A 715 -41.77 1.10 -21.58
CA SER A 715 -41.81 1.91 -20.37
C SER A 715 -40.92 3.17 -20.44
N ASP A 716 -41.18 4.16 -19.57
CA ASP A 716 -40.28 5.31 -19.45
C ASP A 716 -38.95 4.89 -18.81
N LEU A 717 -37.84 5.36 -19.37
CA LEU A 717 -36.48 4.99 -18.95
C LEU A 717 -36.23 5.34 -17.49
N TRP A 718 -36.57 6.56 -17.06
CA TRP A 718 -36.24 7.06 -15.72
C TRP A 718 -37.24 6.60 -14.67
N GLU A 719 -38.51 6.38 -15.04
CA GLU A 719 -39.46 5.64 -14.21
C GLU A 719 -38.96 4.20 -13.95
N THR A 720 -38.37 3.56 -14.96
CA THR A 720 -37.80 2.21 -14.83
C THR A 720 -36.53 2.19 -13.98
N VAL A 721 -35.61 3.15 -14.17
CA VAL A 721 -34.44 3.33 -13.28
C VAL A 721 -34.91 3.46 -11.82
N ARG A 722 -35.88 4.34 -11.58
CA ARG A 722 -36.45 4.52 -10.23
C ARG A 722 -37.07 3.23 -9.70
N ALA A 723 -37.84 2.51 -10.51
CA ALA A 723 -38.49 1.27 -10.11
C ALA A 723 -37.49 0.14 -9.77
N LEU A 724 -36.35 0.07 -10.47
CA LEU A 724 -35.27 -0.85 -10.16
C LEU A 724 -34.63 -0.51 -8.80
N LEU A 725 -34.22 0.76 -8.62
CA LEU A 725 -33.56 1.23 -7.39
C LEU A 725 -34.49 1.16 -6.16
N ASP A 726 -35.80 1.31 -6.34
CA ASP A 726 -36.79 1.21 -5.26
C ASP A 726 -36.81 -0.18 -4.60
N THR A 727 -36.34 -1.23 -5.29
CA THR A 727 -36.27 -2.58 -4.72
C THR A 727 -35.24 -2.71 -3.60
N ALA A 728 -34.18 -1.89 -3.59
CA ALA A 728 -32.94 -2.11 -2.84
C ALA A 728 -32.81 -1.31 -1.55
N ASP A 729 -32.29 -1.92 -0.49
CA ASP A 729 -32.04 -1.24 0.78
C ASP A 729 -30.84 -0.30 0.74
N ALA A 730 -29.84 -0.63 -0.08
CA ALA A 730 -28.70 0.22 -0.39
C ALA A 730 -28.22 -0.01 -1.83
N VAL A 731 -27.53 0.97 -2.39
CA VAL A 731 -26.91 0.88 -3.71
C VAL A 731 -25.52 1.50 -3.70
N THR A 732 -24.62 0.93 -4.50
CA THR A 732 -23.39 1.58 -4.93
C THR A 732 -23.52 1.97 -6.40
N MET A 733 -22.83 3.02 -6.84
CA MET A 733 -22.86 3.44 -8.23
C MET A 733 -21.54 4.09 -8.62
N SER A 734 -20.92 3.64 -9.71
CA SER A 734 -19.88 4.41 -10.40
C SER A 734 -20.52 5.40 -11.37
N LEU A 735 -20.19 6.68 -11.24
CA LEU A 735 -20.72 7.72 -12.12
C LEU A 735 -19.96 7.79 -13.44
N SER A 736 -18.78 7.19 -13.50
CA SER A 736 -17.94 7.14 -14.70
C SER A 736 -18.48 6.25 -15.82
N LYS A 737 -19.68 5.66 -15.67
CA LYS A 737 -20.33 4.85 -16.71
C LYS A 737 -21.49 5.62 -17.33
N ASP A 738 -22.73 5.36 -16.89
CA ASP A 738 -23.95 5.93 -17.49
C ASP A 738 -24.01 7.46 -17.43
N PHE A 739 -23.35 8.09 -16.46
CA PHE A 739 -23.38 9.55 -16.27
C PHE A 739 -22.24 10.31 -16.94
N ALA A 740 -21.28 9.58 -17.52
CA ALA A 740 -20.17 10.15 -18.29
C ALA A 740 -19.38 11.25 -17.57
N VAL A 741 -18.89 10.95 -16.36
CA VAL A 741 -17.99 11.84 -15.61
C VAL A 741 -16.61 11.20 -15.42
N ALA A 742 -15.56 12.02 -15.38
CA ALA A 742 -14.19 11.54 -15.22
C ALA A 742 -13.87 11.04 -13.80
N VAL A 743 -14.74 11.30 -12.82
CA VAL A 743 -14.55 10.94 -11.42
C VAL A 743 -15.91 10.82 -10.75
N GLY A 744 -16.02 10.01 -9.70
CA GLY A 744 -17.17 10.00 -8.82
C GLY A 744 -17.85 8.65 -8.68
N GLY A 745 -18.30 8.39 -7.47
CA GLY A 745 -19.21 7.32 -7.12
C GLY A 745 -20.10 7.77 -5.95
N LEU A 746 -21.04 6.92 -5.58
CA LEU A 746 -21.84 7.13 -4.38
C LEU A 746 -22.31 5.82 -3.77
N VAL A 747 -22.57 5.88 -2.46
CA VAL A 747 -23.41 4.93 -1.74
C VAL A 747 -24.73 5.64 -1.44
N ALA A 748 -25.87 5.06 -1.82
CA ALA A 748 -27.17 5.55 -1.37
C ALA A 748 -27.92 4.47 -0.59
N THR A 749 -28.64 4.86 0.46
CA THR A 749 -29.31 3.89 1.34
C THR A 749 -30.58 4.47 1.96
N ARG A 750 -31.55 3.60 2.22
CA ARG A 750 -32.72 3.89 3.07
C ARG A 750 -32.56 3.38 4.50
N ARG A 751 -31.47 2.66 4.77
CA ARG A 751 -31.16 2.17 6.11
C ARG A 751 -30.50 3.26 6.94
N SER A 752 -31.14 3.67 8.02
CA SER A 752 -30.62 4.68 8.94
C SER A 752 -29.33 4.23 9.62
N ASP A 753 -29.21 2.94 9.99
CA ASP A 753 -28.03 2.40 10.65
C ASP A 753 -26.78 2.37 9.75
N LEU A 754 -26.96 2.07 8.46
CA LEU A 754 -25.89 2.21 7.46
C LEU A 754 -25.58 3.67 7.18
N ALA A 755 -26.59 4.55 7.07
CA ALA A 755 -26.39 5.97 6.84
C ALA A 755 -25.59 6.63 7.99
N GLU A 756 -25.90 6.28 9.24
CA GLU A 756 -25.16 6.71 10.42
C GLU A 756 -23.71 6.25 10.36
N ARG A 757 -23.45 4.97 10.04
CA ARG A 757 -22.08 4.46 9.91
C ARG A 757 -21.30 5.09 8.75
N LEU A 758 -21.97 5.39 7.64
CA LEU A 758 -21.35 6.10 6.51
C LEU A 758 -21.00 7.54 6.87
N ALA A 759 -21.83 8.21 7.69
CA ALA A 759 -21.52 9.54 8.22
C ALA A 759 -20.38 9.49 9.24
N GLU A 760 -20.40 8.50 10.15
CA GLU A 760 -19.30 8.26 11.10
C GLU A 760 -17.98 7.97 10.36
N ASP A 761 -18.03 7.21 9.27
CA ASP A 761 -16.88 6.94 8.39
C ASP A 761 -16.38 8.24 7.73
N GLU A 762 -17.27 9.11 7.23
CA GLU A 762 -16.89 10.41 6.67
C GLU A 762 -16.25 11.33 7.71
N ASP A 763 -16.85 11.40 8.89
CA ASP A 763 -16.33 12.18 10.01
C ASP A 763 -14.99 11.62 10.50
N THR A 764 -14.77 10.31 10.32
CA THR A 764 -13.55 9.61 10.72
C THR A 764 -12.42 9.79 9.69
N TYR A 765 -12.69 9.64 8.41
CA TYR A 765 -11.66 9.58 7.36
C TYR A 765 -11.63 10.83 6.47
N GLY A 766 -12.53 11.78 6.69
CA GLY A 766 -12.70 12.96 5.86
C GLY A 766 -13.59 12.71 4.65
N ARG A 767 -13.97 13.80 3.97
CA ARG A 767 -14.71 13.71 2.72
C ARG A 767 -13.77 13.28 1.60
N ASN A 768 -14.16 12.24 0.87
CA ASN A 768 -13.43 11.83 -0.35
C ASN A 768 -13.49 12.88 -1.46
N LEU A 769 -14.54 13.71 -1.46
CA LEU A 769 -14.79 14.75 -2.47
C LEU A 769 -15.16 16.07 -1.79
N GLY A 770 -14.58 17.17 -2.29
CA GLY A 770 -14.91 18.52 -1.85
C GLY A 770 -16.30 18.97 -2.31
N ALA A 771 -16.83 20.04 -1.72
CA ALA A 771 -18.17 20.56 -2.04
C ALA A 771 -18.36 20.90 -3.53
N GLN A 772 -17.33 21.44 -4.18
CA GLN A 772 -17.34 21.69 -5.62
C GLN A 772 -17.50 20.41 -6.44
N GLN A 773 -16.73 19.37 -6.13
CA GLN A 773 -16.83 18.09 -6.82
C GLN A 773 -18.21 17.46 -6.60
N GLN A 774 -18.72 17.46 -5.37
CA GLN A 774 -20.07 16.93 -5.09
C GLN A 774 -21.16 17.69 -5.85
N ALA A 775 -21.08 19.03 -5.93
CA ALA A 775 -22.04 19.83 -6.69
C ALA A 775 -21.99 19.54 -8.21
N VAL A 776 -20.79 19.32 -8.77
CA VAL A 776 -20.62 18.91 -10.17
C VAL A 776 -21.25 17.54 -10.43
N LEU A 777 -21.01 16.57 -9.54
CA LEU A 777 -21.58 15.23 -9.69
C LEU A 777 -23.10 15.21 -9.49
N ALA A 778 -23.62 15.98 -8.53
CA ALA A 778 -25.06 16.17 -8.37
C ALA A 778 -25.69 16.78 -9.63
N THR A 779 -25.00 17.74 -10.28
CA THR A 779 -25.44 18.30 -11.57
C THR A 779 -25.44 17.24 -12.67
N ALA A 780 -24.47 16.33 -12.69
CA ALA A 780 -24.42 15.23 -13.65
C ALA A 780 -25.56 14.22 -13.45
N LEU A 781 -25.90 13.89 -12.20
CA LEU A 781 -27.05 13.03 -11.88
C LEU A 781 -28.40 13.65 -12.27
N ALA A 782 -28.51 14.99 -12.21
CA ALA A 782 -29.70 15.71 -12.64
C ALA A 782 -29.80 15.84 -14.18
N ASP A 783 -28.74 15.54 -14.92
CA ASP A 783 -28.67 15.67 -16.38
C ASP A 783 -29.19 14.40 -17.09
N THR A 784 -30.43 14.05 -16.77
CA THR A 784 -31.08 12.78 -17.17
C THR A 784 -31.28 12.64 -18.68
N GLU A 785 -31.47 13.76 -19.39
CA GLU A 785 -31.60 13.78 -20.84
C GLU A 785 -30.29 13.34 -21.51
N VAL A 786 -29.17 13.96 -21.12
CA VAL A 786 -27.85 13.64 -21.68
C VAL A 786 -27.42 12.22 -21.32
N ALA A 787 -27.59 11.80 -20.06
CA ALA A 787 -27.26 10.43 -19.65
C ALA A 787 -28.09 9.39 -20.44
N GLY A 788 -29.40 9.60 -20.57
CA GLY A 788 -30.27 8.71 -21.35
C GLY A 788 -29.88 8.63 -22.83
N ASP A 789 -29.53 9.75 -23.45
CA ASP A 789 -29.13 9.80 -24.86
C ASP A 789 -27.77 9.13 -25.12
N LEU A 790 -26.80 9.31 -24.21
CA LEU A 790 -25.51 8.62 -24.29
C LEU A 790 -25.67 7.11 -24.19
N VAL A 791 -26.48 6.64 -23.25
CA VAL A 791 -26.78 5.21 -23.06
C VAL A 791 -27.49 4.63 -24.29
N ARG A 792 -28.53 5.29 -24.81
CA ARG A 792 -29.23 4.87 -26.04
C ARG A 792 -28.29 4.77 -27.23
N ARG A 793 -27.43 5.79 -27.43
CA ARG A 793 -26.45 5.81 -28.52
C ARG A 793 -25.44 4.67 -28.39
N ARG A 794 -24.86 4.50 -27.20
CA ARG A 794 -23.92 3.40 -26.90
C ARG A 794 -24.57 2.04 -27.16
N ALA A 795 -25.75 1.79 -26.61
CA ALA A 795 -26.47 0.54 -26.80
C ALA A 795 -26.81 0.27 -28.28
N GLY A 796 -27.17 1.31 -29.04
CA GLY A 796 -27.38 1.23 -30.48
C GLY A 796 -26.10 0.83 -31.25
N HIS A 797 -24.96 1.42 -30.91
CA HIS A 797 -23.66 1.06 -31.51
C HIS A 797 -23.24 -0.38 -31.16
N VAL A 798 -23.40 -0.79 -29.90
CA VAL A 798 -23.09 -2.17 -29.46
C VAL A 798 -23.98 -3.18 -30.19
N ARG A 799 -25.28 -2.92 -30.31
CA ARG A 799 -26.22 -3.76 -31.08
C ARG A 799 -25.82 -3.86 -32.56
N ALA A 800 -25.40 -2.76 -33.16
CA ALA A 800 -24.96 -2.74 -34.55
C ALA A 800 -23.66 -3.53 -34.76
N LEU A 801 -22.70 -3.39 -33.84
CA LEU A 801 -21.44 -4.15 -33.85
C LEU A 801 -21.71 -5.65 -33.67
N HIS A 802 -22.48 -6.03 -32.63
CA HIS A 802 -22.85 -7.42 -32.37
C HIS A 802 -23.55 -8.07 -33.57
N ARG A 803 -24.51 -7.37 -34.19
CA ARG A 803 -25.20 -7.88 -35.39
C ARG A 803 -24.23 -8.18 -36.53
N ARG A 804 -23.29 -7.26 -36.80
CA ARG A 804 -22.28 -7.45 -37.86
C ARG A 804 -21.33 -8.59 -37.56
N LEU A 805 -20.94 -8.77 -36.29
CA LEU A 805 -20.11 -9.90 -35.86
C LEU A 805 -20.84 -11.24 -36.06
N VAL A 806 -22.10 -11.33 -35.64
CA VAL A 806 -22.94 -12.54 -35.83
C VAL A 806 -23.18 -12.83 -37.32
N GLU A 807 -23.48 -11.80 -38.12
CA GLU A 807 -23.64 -11.93 -39.59
C GLU A 807 -22.33 -12.42 -40.27
N ALA A 808 -21.18 -12.11 -39.68
CA ALA A 808 -19.86 -12.56 -40.13
C ALA A 808 -19.43 -13.93 -39.55
N GLY A 809 -20.22 -14.54 -38.66
CA GLY A 809 -19.99 -15.87 -38.09
C GLY A 809 -19.22 -15.92 -36.78
N ALA A 810 -19.22 -14.84 -35.99
CA ALA A 810 -18.71 -14.81 -34.62
C ALA A 810 -19.53 -15.65 -33.63
#